data_AF-A0A3Q7TET7-F1
#
_entry.id   AF-A0A3Q7TET7-F1
#
_cell.length_a   1.000
_cell.length_b   1.000
_cell.length_c   1.000
_cell.angle_alpha   90.00
_cell.angle_beta   90.00
_cell.angle_gamma   90.00
#
_symmetry.space_group_name_H-M   'P 1'
#
loop_
_entity.id
_entity.type
_entity.pdbx_description
1 polymer ?
#
loop_
_entity_poly.entity_id
_entity_poly.type
_entity_poly.pdbx_seq_one_letter_code
_entity_poly.pdbx_strand_id
1 'polypeptide(L)'
;MIAHLLCILSYNFNTSVILNVYSKLIMFCTTNTLPMDLLLKQGSLKQEVESFCYQIVSESNDQKVGILQSEHEQLQPSVSKKSEGELSRVKFMSSSNKITTFSKKPKRRKYDESYLSFGFTYFGNRDAPHAQCVLCKKILSNSSLAPSKLRRHLETKHAAYKDKDISFFKQHLDSPENNKPPTPKIVNTDNESATEASYNVSYHIALSGEAHTIGELLIKPCAKDVVMRMFDEQYSKKIDAVQLSNSTVARRIKDLAADIEEELVCRLKICDGFSLQLDESADVSGLAVLLVFVRYRFNKSIEEDLLLCESLQSNATGEEIFNCINSFMQKHEIEWEKCVDVCSDASRAMDGKIAEAVTLIKYVAPESTSSHCLLYRHALAVKIMPTSLKNVLDQAVQIINYIKARPHQSRLLKILCEEMGAQHTALLLNTEVRWLSRGKVLVRLFELRRELLVFMDSAFRLSDCLTNSSWLLRLAYLADIFTKLNEVNLSMQGKNVTVFTVFDKMSSLLRKLEFWASSVEEENFDCFPTLSDFLTEINSTVDKDICSAIVQHLRGLRSTLLKYFPVTNDNNTWVRNPFTVTVKPASLVARDYESLIDLTSDSQVKQNFSELSLNDFWSSLIQEYPSIARRAVRVLLPFATMHLCETGFSYYAATKTKYRKRLDAAPHMRIRLSNITPNIKRICDKKTQKHCSH
;
A
#
# COMPACT_ATOMS: atom_id res chain seq x y z
N MET A 1 -2.09 27.31 -6.65
CA MET A 1 -2.07 28.78 -6.76
C MET A 1 -2.65 29.47 -5.53
N ILE A 2 -3.87 29.12 -5.06
CA ILE A 2 -4.50 29.74 -3.87
C ILE A 2 -3.63 29.66 -2.60
N ALA A 3 -3.01 28.50 -2.32
CA ALA A 3 -2.07 28.36 -1.20
C ALA A 3 -0.80 29.22 -1.36
N HIS A 4 -0.36 29.47 -2.59
CA HIS A 4 0.81 30.29 -2.90
C HIS A 4 0.47 31.79 -2.79
N LEU A 5 -0.72 32.21 -3.24
CA LEU A 5 -1.23 33.57 -3.06
C LEU A 5 -1.47 33.90 -1.58
N LEU A 6 -2.04 32.97 -0.80
CA LEU A 6 -2.23 33.12 0.64
C LEU A 6 -0.89 33.28 1.38
N CYS A 7 0.14 32.56 0.94
CA CYS A 7 1.47 32.69 1.52
C CYS A 7 2.09 34.07 1.23
N ILE A 8 1.91 34.60 0.01
CA ILE A 8 2.39 35.94 -0.38
C ILE A 8 1.60 37.06 0.34
N LEU A 9 0.28 36.91 0.48
CA LEU A 9 -0.58 37.89 1.16
C LEU A 9 -0.39 37.89 2.68
N SER A 10 -0.09 36.73 3.28
CA SER A 10 0.19 36.59 4.73
C SER A 10 1.46 37.31 5.19
N TYR A 11 2.38 37.58 4.26
CA TYR A 11 3.61 38.32 4.54
C TYR A 11 3.42 39.84 4.58
N ASN A 12 2.35 40.37 3.96
CA ASN A 12 2.23 41.81 3.71
C ASN A 12 0.94 42.45 4.26
N PHE A 13 -0.07 41.68 4.70
CA PHE A 13 -1.36 42.22 5.13
C PHE A 13 -1.93 41.55 6.40
N ASN A 14 -2.75 42.30 7.15
CA ASN A 14 -3.47 41.83 8.34
C ASN A 14 -4.54 40.78 7.98
N THR A 15 -4.77 39.82 8.88
CA THR A 15 -5.73 38.69 8.79
C THR A 15 -7.14 39.07 8.31
N SER A 16 -7.65 40.25 8.67
CA SER A 16 -8.96 40.78 8.26
C SER A 16 -9.02 41.13 6.76
N VAL A 17 -7.94 41.71 6.22
CA VAL A 17 -7.82 42.04 4.79
C VAL A 17 -7.68 40.75 3.97
N ILE A 18 -6.91 39.78 4.48
CA ILE A 18 -6.72 38.46 3.87
C ILE A 18 -8.06 37.72 3.76
N LEU A 19 -8.91 37.74 4.80
CA LEU A 19 -10.22 37.09 4.77
C LEU A 19 -11.15 37.71 3.70
N ASN A 20 -11.12 39.03 3.55
CA ASN A 20 -11.97 39.75 2.60
C ASN A 20 -11.53 39.48 1.14
N VAL A 21 -10.22 39.47 0.89
CA VAL A 21 -9.64 39.10 -0.42
C VAL A 21 -9.91 37.63 -0.74
N TYR A 22 -9.81 36.74 0.24
CA TYR A 22 -10.08 35.31 0.07
C TYR A 22 -11.55 35.03 -0.29
N SER A 23 -12.49 35.73 0.34
CA SER A 23 -13.93 35.64 0.03
C SER A 23 -14.24 36.07 -1.41
N LYS A 24 -13.63 37.18 -1.88
CA LYS A 24 -13.79 37.66 -3.26
C LYS A 24 -13.12 36.74 -4.30
N LEU A 25 -11.97 36.14 -3.97
CA LEU A 25 -11.26 35.19 -4.85
C LEU A 25 -12.01 33.87 -5.03
N ILE A 26 -12.64 33.36 -3.96
CA ILE A 26 -13.50 32.18 -4.05
C ILE A 26 -14.71 32.46 -4.92
N MET A 27 -15.39 33.60 -4.70
CA MET A 27 -16.55 34.01 -5.51
C MET A 27 -16.21 34.17 -7.00
N PHE A 28 -15.02 34.66 -7.33
CA PHE A 28 -14.57 34.79 -8.73
C PHE A 28 -14.26 33.42 -9.38
N CYS A 29 -13.63 32.50 -8.64
CA CYS A 29 -13.30 31.16 -9.15
C CYS A 29 -14.53 30.25 -9.30
N THR A 30 -15.59 30.48 -8.53
CA THR A 30 -16.83 29.69 -8.59
C THR A 30 -17.80 30.18 -9.66
N THR A 31 -17.72 31.45 -10.09
CA THR A 31 -18.65 32.03 -11.06
C THR A 31 -18.19 31.91 -12.52
N ASN A 32 -16.88 31.84 -12.78
CA ASN A 32 -16.33 31.69 -14.13
C ASN A 32 -15.70 30.30 -14.30
N THR A 33 -16.44 29.37 -14.92
CA THR A 33 -15.97 28.03 -15.28
C THR A 33 -14.87 28.08 -16.34
N LEU A 34 -13.62 28.32 -15.94
CA LEU A 34 -12.46 28.28 -16.83
C LEU A 34 -11.61 27.01 -16.63
N PRO A 35 -11.17 26.32 -17.69
CA PRO A 35 -10.29 25.16 -17.59
C PRO A 35 -8.88 25.59 -17.14
N MET A 36 -8.46 25.10 -15.98
CA MET A 36 -7.16 25.35 -15.34
C MET A 36 -5.93 25.00 -16.21
N ASP A 37 -6.10 24.19 -17.26
CA ASP A 37 -5.00 23.74 -18.13
C ASP A 37 -4.59 24.77 -19.20
N LEU A 38 -5.47 25.70 -19.60
CA LEU A 38 -5.13 26.75 -20.57
C LEU A 38 -4.28 27.88 -19.93
N LEU A 39 -4.41 28.09 -18.62
CA LEU A 39 -3.68 29.11 -17.86
C LEU A 39 -2.22 28.75 -17.58
N LEU A 40 -1.83 27.48 -17.74
CA LEU A 40 -0.46 27.00 -17.48
C LEU A 40 0.47 27.13 -18.69
N LYS A 41 -0.04 27.41 -19.90
CA LYS A 41 0.75 27.41 -21.14
C LYS A 41 1.29 28.78 -21.58
N GLN A 42 0.80 29.88 -21.02
CA GLN A 42 1.32 31.21 -21.33
C GLN A 42 1.80 31.90 -20.06
N GLY A 43 3.03 32.43 -20.08
CA GLY A 43 3.66 33.13 -18.95
C GLY A 43 2.98 34.45 -18.54
N SER A 44 1.71 34.69 -18.92
CA SER A 44 0.91 35.87 -18.57
C SER A 44 0.40 35.83 -17.13
N LEU A 45 0.41 34.66 -16.47
CA LEU A 45 -0.13 34.45 -15.13
C LEU A 45 0.50 35.36 -14.07
N LYS A 46 1.77 35.74 -14.23
CA LYS A 46 2.45 36.63 -13.28
C LYS A 46 1.98 38.08 -13.42
N GLN A 47 1.86 38.58 -14.65
CA GLN A 47 1.48 39.98 -14.92
C GLN A 47 0.01 40.26 -14.65
N GLU A 48 -0.90 39.32 -14.97
CA GLU A 48 -2.33 39.50 -14.71
C GLU A 48 -2.67 39.38 -13.22
N VAL A 49 -2.02 38.44 -12.50
CA VAL A 49 -2.19 38.31 -11.05
C VAL A 49 -1.53 39.49 -10.32
N GLU A 50 -0.37 39.97 -10.76
CA GLU A 50 0.23 41.19 -10.22
C GLU A 50 -0.66 42.42 -10.49
N SER A 51 -1.17 42.60 -11.71
CA SER A 51 -2.08 43.70 -12.05
C SER A 51 -3.37 43.68 -11.23
N PHE A 52 -3.96 42.50 -11.02
CA PHE A 52 -5.17 42.33 -10.21
C PHE A 52 -4.90 42.58 -8.71
N CYS A 53 -3.75 42.14 -8.19
CA CYS A 53 -3.33 42.45 -6.83
C CYS A 53 -3.03 43.95 -6.66
N TYR A 54 -2.43 44.61 -7.66
CA TYR A 54 -2.20 46.05 -7.66
C TYR A 54 -3.51 46.85 -7.67
N GLN A 55 -4.54 46.41 -8.41
CA GLN A 55 -5.85 47.05 -8.40
C GLN A 55 -6.51 46.99 -7.00
N ILE A 56 -6.49 45.83 -6.35
CA ILE A 56 -7.03 45.64 -4.99
C ILE A 56 -6.26 46.45 -3.93
N VAL A 57 -4.93 46.57 -4.09
CA VAL A 57 -4.08 47.37 -3.20
C VAL A 57 -4.25 48.87 -3.44
N SER A 58 -4.50 49.30 -4.68
CA SER A 58 -4.74 50.72 -5.01
C SER A 58 -6.08 51.26 -4.47
N GLU A 59 -7.09 50.39 -4.32
CA GLU A 59 -8.38 50.72 -3.69
C GLU A 59 -8.29 50.81 -2.15
N SER A 60 -7.15 50.43 -1.56
CA SER A 60 -6.97 50.33 -0.11
C SER A 60 -5.79 51.16 0.43
N ASN A 61 -5.27 52.12 -0.35
CA ASN A 61 -4.06 52.89 -0.06
C ASN A 61 -3.91 53.33 1.41
N ASP A 62 -2.78 52.95 2.02
CA ASP A 62 -1.84 53.92 2.57
C ASP A 62 -0.39 53.46 2.32
N GLN A 63 0.46 54.42 1.95
CA GLN A 63 1.69 54.27 1.17
C GLN A 63 2.90 53.68 1.94
N LYS A 64 3.72 52.84 1.28
CA LYS A 64 5.12 53.12 0.85
C LYS A 64 5.93 51.88 0.48
N VAL A 65 6.94 52.13 -0.37
CA VAL A 65 8.09 51.30 -0.78
C VAL A 65 7.78 50.33 -1.93
N GLY A 66 8.43 50.33 -3.09
CA GLY A 66 9.68 50.96 -3.56
C GLY A 66 10.32 49.97 -4.54
N ILE A 67 10.20 50.23 -5.84
CA ILE A 67 10.63 49.35 -6.94
C ILE A 67 12.12 49.55 -7.22
N LEU A 68 12.89 48.46 -7.41
CA LEU A 68 14.05 48.46 -8.31
C LEU A 68 14.15 47.12 -9.06
N GLN A 69 14.47 47.26 -10.34
CA GLN A 69 14.29 46.34 -11.45
C GLN A 69 15.39 45.28 -11.60
N SER A 70 15.03 44.26 -12.36
CA SER A 70 15.86 43.19 -12.93
C SER A 70 16.98 43.66 -13.85
N GLU A 71 18.08 42.92 -13.88
CA GLU A 71 18.88 42.73 -15.09
C GLU A 71 19.06 41.24 -15.39
N HIS A 72 18.81 40.91 -16.66
CA HIS A 72 19.00 39.63 -17.31
C HIS A 72 20.33 39.73 -18.08
N GLU A 73 21.21 38.73 -17.96
CA GLU A 73 22.27 38.53 -18.96
C GLU A 73 22.44 37.04 -19.29
N GLN A 74 22.65 36.79 -20.59
CA GLN A 74 22.67 35.50 -21.26
C GLN A 74 24.10 34.92 -21.36
N LEU A 75 24.16 33.66 -21.81
CA LEU A 75 25.23 32.96 -22.57
C LEU A 75 26.10 31.91 -21.85
N GLN A 76 25.61 30.66 -21.99
CA GLN A 76 26.24 29.50 -22.64
C GLN A 76 27.53 28.80 -22.12
N PRO A 77 27.69 27.50 -22.43
CA PRO A 77 28.45 26.53 -21.64
C PRO A 77 29.82 26.16 -22.24
N SER A 78 30.75 25.72 -21.39
CA SER A 78 31.97 25.04 -21.84
C SER A 78 31.96 23.56 -21.43
N VAL A 79 32.03 22.72 -22.45
CA VAL A 79 32.24 21.27 -22.38
C VAL A 79 33.74 21.00 -22.31
N SER A 80 34.17 20.08 -21.44
CA SER A 80 35.42 19.35 -21.62
C SER A 80 35.15 17.83 -21.61
N LYS A 81 35.72 17.14 -22.59
CA LYS A 81 35.64 15.69 -22.86
C LYS A 81 36.95 15.00 -22.45
N LYS A 82 36.85 13.66 -22.35
CA LYS A 82 37.87 12.59 -22.36
C LYS A 82 38.37 12.15 -20.96
N SER A 83 38.56 10.87 -20.64
CA SER A 83 38.78 9.66 -21.46
C SER A 83 38.48 8.35 -20.70
N GLU A 84 38.19 7.31 -21.48
CA GLU A 84 38.13 5.88 -21.15
C GLU A 84 39.51 5.22 -20.93
N GLY A 85 39.50 3.99 -20.39
CA GLY A 85 40.61 3.02 -20.34
C GLY A 85 40.45 2.04 -19.16
N GLU A 86 39.63 0.99 -19.26
CA GLU A 86 39.93 -0.42 -19.65
C GLU A 86 40.79 -1.29 -18.70
N LEU A 87 40.13 -2.36 -18.22
CA LEU A 87 40.54 -3.77 -18.05
C LEU A 87 41.88 -4.18 -17.40
N SER A 88 41.84 -5.07 -16.38
CA SER A 88 41.83 -6.55 -16.57
C SER A 88 42.11 -7.40 -15.31
N ARG A 89 41.41 -8.56 -15.24
CA ARG A 89 41.72 -9.93 -14.70
C ARG A 89 42.31 -10.08 -13.27
N VAL A 90 41.90 -11.06 -12.44
CA VAL A 90 42.27 -12.51 -12.53
C VAL A 90 41.51 -13.39 -11.49
N LYS A 91 41.03 -14.55 -11.98
CA LYS A 91 40.85 -15.94 -11.44
C LYS A 91 40.04 -16.32 -10.18
N PHE A 92 39.21 -17.35 -10.43
CA PHE A 92 38.70 -18.43 -9.57
C PHE A 92 39.79 -19.21 -8.80
N MET A 93 39.50 -19.59 -7.55
CA MET A 93 39.83 -20.92 -6.98
C MET A 93 38.83 -21.30 -5.87
N SER A 94 38.40 -22.56 -5.91
CA SER A 94 37.61 -23.31 -4.93
C SER A 94 38.37 -23.63 -3.65
N SER A 95 37.72 -23.60 -2.48
CA SER A 95 37.97 -24.57 -1.39
C SER A 95 36.98 -24.41 -0.23
N SER A 96 36.40 -25.54 0.16
CA SER A 96 35.68 -25.80 1.40
C SER A 96 36.56 -25.51 2.61
N ASN A 97 36.04 -24.82 3.63
CA ASN A 97 36.54 -24.95 5.01
C ASN A 97 35.49 -24.55 6.04
N LYS A 98 35.11 -25.52 6.87
CA LYS A 98 34.39 -25.34 8.13
C LYS A 98 35.25 -24.44 9.04
N ILE A 99 34.70 -23.33 9.52
CA ILE A 99 35.29 -22.55 10.62
C ILE A 99 34.31 -22.56 11.78
N THR A 100 34.58 -23.46 12.72
CA THR A 100 34.07 -23.44 14.09
C THR A 100 34.67 -22.24 14.83
N THR A 101 33.88 -21.20 15.10
CA THR A 101 34.28 -20.11 15.99
C THR A 101 33.93 -20.45 17.43
N PHE A 102 34.92 -20.98 18.17
CA PHE A 102 34.90 -20.96 19.63
C PHE A 102 34.93 -19.51 20.13
N SER A 103 33.85 -19.03 20.74
CA SER A 103 33.87 -17.76 21.46
C SER A 103 34.63 -17.93 22.78
N LYS A 104 35.83 -17.35 22.88
CA LYS A 104 36.54 -17.23 24.15
C LYS A 104 35.75 -16.27 25.06
N LYS A 105 35.23 -16.77 26.18
CA LYS A 105 34.68 -15.91 27.26
C LYS A 105 35.74 -14.86 27.66
N PRO A 106 35.39 -13.57 27.83
CA PRO A 106 36.35 -12.55 28.21
C PRO A 106 36.90 -12.81 29.62
N LYS A 107 38.24 -12.82 29.76
CA LYS A 107 38.92 -12.89 31.07
C LYS A 107 38.52 -11.68 31.91
N ARG A 108 37.82 -11.90 33.02
CA ARG A 108 37.50 -10.86 34.02
C ARG A 108 38.77 -10.55 34.83
N ARG A 109 39.14 -9.27 34.92
CA ARG A 109 40.31 -8.81 35.68
C ARG A 109 39.89 -8.36 37.08
N LYS A 110 40.62 -8.77 38.12
CA LYS A 110 40.46 -8.24 39.47
C LYS A 110 41.15 -6.88 39.58
N TYR A 111 40.69 -6.05 40.51
CA TYR A 111 41.37 -4.81 40.87
C TYR A 111 42.60 -5.13 41.72
N ASP A 112 43.67 -4.35 41.55
CA ASP A 112 44.91 -4.44 42.31
C ASP A 112 45.16 -3.07 42.95
N GLU A 113 45.52 -3.03 44.23
CA GLU A 113 45.77 -1.77 44.95
C GLU A 113 46.91 -0.95 44.34
N SER A 114 47.85 -1.59 43.66
CA SER A 114 48.91 -0.91 42.92
C SER A 114 48.38 0.01 41.82
N TYR A 115 47.13 -0.17 41.36
CA TYR A 115 46.52 0.71 40.35
C TYR A 115 46.28 2.14 40.83
N LEU A 116 46.32 2.35 42.16
CA LEU A 116 46.29 3.70 42.73
C LEU A 116 47.54 4.51 42.36
N SER A 117 48.67 3.85 42.09
CA SER A 117 49.88 4.52 41.54
C SER A 117 49.66 5.10 40.14
N PHE A 118 48.64 4.63 39.42
CA PHE A 118 48.21 5.19 38.14
C PHE A 118 47.02 6.16 38.29
N GLY A 119 46.62 6.51 39.52
CA GLY A 119 45.51 7.41 39.81
C GLY A 119 44.12 6.79 39.64
N PHE A 120 43.97 5.47 39.85
CA PHE A 120 42.69 4.76 39.74
C PHE A 120 42.28 4.07 41.03
N THR A 121 40.97 4.07 41.31
CA THR A 121 40.30 3.23 42.32
C THR A 121 39.33 2.25 41.66
N TYR A 122 38.72 1.35 42.41
CA TYR A 122 37.71 0.42 41.89
C TYR A 122 36.29 1.02 42.01
N PHE A 123 35.42 0.66 41.07
CA PHE A 123 34.00 1.01 41.07
C PHE A 123 33.15 -0.21 40.67
N GLY A 124 32.05 -0.46 41.38
CA GLY A 124 31.13 -1.57 41.13
C GLY A 124 31.47 -2.88 41.85
N ASN A 125 30.92 -4.00 41.36
CA ASN A 125 30.97 -5.32 42.00
C ASN A 125 32.43 -5.85 42.15
N ARG A 126 32.75 -6.43 43.32
CA ARG A 126 34.07 -7.00 43.66
C ARG A 126 34.53 -8.10 42.70
N ASP A 127 33.61 -8.81 42.04
CA ASP A 127 33.94 -9.90 41.10
C ASP A 127 34.32 -9.42 39.68
N ALA A 128 33.97 -8.18 39.33
CA ALA A 128 34.28 -7.57 38.03
C ALA A 128 34.37 -6.03 38.15
N PRO A 129 35.36 -5.51 38.89
CA PRO A 129 35.45 -4.08 39.16
C PRO A 129 35.73 -3.30 37.87
N HIS A 130 35.23 -2.08 37.80
CA HIS A 130 35.64 -1.08 36.82
C HIS A 130 36.72 -0.19 37.44
N ALA A 131 37.60 0.40 36.63
CA ALA A 131 38.59 1.35 37.14
C ALA A 131 38.00 2.77 37.07
N GLN A 132 37.93 3.49 38.18
CA GLN A 132 37.51 4.90 38.20
C GLN A 132 38.74 5.79 38.41
N CYS A 133 38.94 6.76 37.53
CA CYS A 133 40.01 7.73 37.70
C CYS A 133 39.70 8.64 38.90
N VAL A 134 40.67 8.76 39.82
CA VAL A 134 40.53 9.58 41.04
C VAL A 134 40.41 11.07 40.70
N LEU A 135 41.06 11.52 39.62
CA LEU A 135 41.11 12.93 39.19
C LEU A 135 39.88 13.38 38.38
N CYS A 136 39.47 12.64 37.34
CA CYS A 136 38.35 13.05 36.44
C CYS A 136 37.06 12.25 36.58
N LYS A 137 37.00 11.28 37.51
CA LYS A 137 35.85 10.39 37.75
C LYS A 137 35.41 9.53 36.58
N LYS A 138 36.16 9.51 35.48
CA LYS A 138 35.89 8.65 34.33
C LYS A 138 36.03 7.18 34.71
N ILE A 139 35.02 6.39 34.38
CA ILE A 139 34.98 4.93 34.61
C ILE A 139 35.47 4.22 33.34
N LEU A 140 36.47 3.35 33.49
CA LEU A 140 36.99 2.47 32.46
C LEU A 140 36.45 1.05 32.69
N SER A 141 36.04 0.38 31.61
CA SER A 141 35.51 -0.98 31.66
C SER A 141 36.51 -1.97 32.26
N ASN A 142 36.04 -3.08 32.82
CA ASN A 142 36.89 -4.14 33.38
C ASN A 142 37.97 -4.64 32.39
N SER A 143 37.65 -4.65 31.08
CA SER A 143 38.59 -4.98 29.99
C SER A 143 39.77 -4.00 29.84
N SER A 144 39.71 -2.86 30.54
CA SER A 144 40.69 -1.78 30.50
C SER A 144 41.54 -1.67 31.77
N LEU A 145 41.40 -2.58 32.74
CA LEU A 145 42.24 -2.72 33.95
C LEU A 145 43.69 -3.16 33.68
N ALA A 146 44.17 -3.08 32.43
CA ALA A 146 45.58 -3.34 32.14
C ALA A 146 46.42 -2.13 32.56
N PRO A 147 47.53 -2.29 33.31
CA PRO A 147 48.38 -1.17 33.76
C PRO A 147 48.79 -0.21 32.64
N SER A 148 49.08 -0.73 31.44
CA SER A 148 49.40 0.09 30.26
C SER A 148 48.26 1.02 29.83
N LYS A 149 47.01 0.59 29.97
CA LYS A 149 45.83 1.41 29.63
C LYS A 149 45.53 2.46 30.69
N LEU A 150 45.71 2.11 31.96
CA LEU A 150 45.57 3.05 33.08
C LEU A 150 46.65 4.14 33.02
N ARG A 151 47.91 3.74 32.82
CA ARG A 151 49.04 4.65 32.61
C ARG A 151 48.81 5.57 31.41
N ARG A 152 48.36 5.03 30.26
CA ARG A 152 48.01 5.84 29.09
C ARG A 152 46.94 6.89 29.41
N HIS A 153 45.92 6.56 30.20
CA HIS A 153 44.92 7.54 30.60
C HIS A 153 45.54 8.66 31.44
N LEU A 154 46.37 8.31 32.43
CA LEU A 154 47.08 9.30 33.27
C LEU A 154 47.97 10.20 32.40
N GLU A 155 48.79 9.63 31.53
CA GLU A 155 49.72 10.39 30.67
C GLU A 155 49.01 11.27 29.63
N THR A 156 47.87 10.83 29.08
CA THR A 156 47.18 11.57 28.01
C THR A 156 46.13 12.57 28.49
N LYS A 157 45.48 12.32 29.63
CA LYS A 157 44.41 13.18 30.18
C LYS A 157 44.85 13.98 31.38
N HIS A 158 45.92 13.54 32.05
CA HIS A 158 46.42 14.11 33.30
C HIS A 158 47.95 14.21 33.28
N ALA A 159 48.52 14.64 32.15
CA ALA A 159 49.97 14.70 31.94
C ALA A 159 50.73 15.44 33.06
N ALA A 160 50.10 16.46 33.66
CA ALA A 160 50.63 17.23 34.77
C ALA A 160 50.82 16.44 36.08
N TYR A 161 50.20 15.27 36.21
CA TYR A 161 50.18 14.45 37.43
C TYR A 161 50.85 13.08 37.23
N LYS A 162 51.54 12.86 36.11
CA LYS A 162 52.13 11.56 35.74
C LYS A 162 53.23 11.09 36.71
N ASP A 163 53.96 12.03 37.33
CA ASP A 163 55.10 11.77 38.22
C ASP A 163 54.75 11.93 39.71
N LYS A 164 53.45 12.06 40.03
CA LYS A 164 52.98 12.15 41.42
C LYS A 164 52.99 10.77 42.07
N ASP A 165 53.28 10.74 43.37
CA ASP A 165 53.36 9.51 44.14
C ASP A 165 51.97 9.00 44.56
N ILE A 166 51.94 7.80 45.16
CA ILE A 166 50.70 7.19 45.65
C ILE A 166 50.04 8.05 46.74
N SER A 167 50.82 8.81 47.53
CA SER A 167 50.27 9.63 48.63
C SER A 167 49.40 10.77 48.10
N PHE A 168 49.79 11.41 46.98
CA PHE A 168 48.99 12.41 46.29
C PHE A 168 47.62 11.87 45.83
N PHE A 169 47.59 10.67 45.26
CA PHE A 169 46.34 10.04 44.80
C PHE A 169 45.46 9.55 45.95
N LYS A 170 46.06 9.09 47.07
CA LYS A 170 45.32 8.78 48.32
C LYS A 170 44.65 10.03 48.88
N GLN A 171 45.38 11.14 48.99
CA GLN A 171 44.84 12.41 49.48
C GLN A 171 43.69 12.94 48.59
N HIS A 172 43.82 12.80 47.28
CA HIS A 172 42.72 13.14 46.36
C HIS A 172 41.53 12.19 46.49
N LEU A 173 41.75 10.90 46.76
CA LEU A 173 40.69 9.92 46.98
C LEU A 173 39.88 10.26 48.22
N ASP A 174 40.56 10.61 49.32
CA ASP A 174 39.99 10.89 50.64
C ASP A 174 39.37 12.29 50.77
N SER A 175 39.47 13.13 49.73
CA SER A 175 38.85 14.47 49.70
C SER A 175 37.31 14.37 49.76
N PRO A 176 36.61 15.20 50.57
CA PRO A 176 35.16 15.17 50.75
C PRO A 176 34.34 15.42 49.46
N GLU A 177 34.95 15.94 48.38
CA GLU A 177 34.30 16.05 47.06
C GLU A 177 34.08 14.68 46.38
N ASN A 178 34.79 13.62 46.79
CA ASN A 178 34.71 12.28 46.19
C ASN A 178 33.66 11.36 46.78
N ASN A 179 33.11 11.69 47.95
CA ASN A 179 32.11 10.89 48.65
C ASN A 179 30.66 11.20 48.26
N LYS A 180 30.44 12.07 47.27
CA LYS A 180 29.11 12.24 46.67
C LYS A 180 28.88 11.10 45.66
N PRO A 181 27.81 10.27 45.82
CA PRO A 181 27.45 9.32 44.78
C PRO A 181 27.22 10.08 43.47
N PRO A 182 27.61 9.54 42.31
CA PRO A 182 27.31 10.18 41.04
C PRO A 182 25.79 10.33 40.97
N THR A 183 25.31 11.58 40.95
CA THR A 183 23.93 11.86 40.60
C THR A 183 23.68 11.20 39.24
N PRO A 184 22.63 10.38 39.09
CA PRO A 184 22.34 9.78 37.80
C PRO A 184 22.14 10.94 36.81
N LYS A 185 23.08 11.06 35.87
CA LYS A 185 22.83 11.89 34.69
C LYS A 185 21.54 11.35 34.09
N ILE A 186 20.54 12.23 34.05
CA ILE A 186 19.34 12.09 33.24
C ILE A 186 19.76 11.47 31.90
N VAL A 187 19.22 10.29 31.60
CA VAL A 187 19.39 9.64 30.29
C VAL A 187 19.00 10.67 29.23
N ASN A 188 19.85 10.92 28.24
CA ASN A 188 19.61 11.89 27.16
C ASN A 188 18.24 11.66 26.50
N THR A 189 17.21 12.40 26.93
CA THR A 189 15.86 12.38 26.37
C THR A 189 15.85 12.79 24.89
N ASP A 190 16.75 13.72 24.51
CA ASP A 190 16.90 14.18 23.13
C ASP A 190 17.27 13.05 22.13
N ASN A 191 18.04 12.04 22.57
CA ASN A 191 18.43 10.91 21.71
C ASN A 191 17.31 9.89 21.51
N GLU A 192 16.42 9.77 22.50
CA GLU A 192 15.24 8.91 22.44
C GLU A 192 14.23 9.49 21.45
N SER A 193 13.93 10.78 21.58
CA SER A 193 13.03 11.49 20.67
C SER A 193 13.55 11.50 19.23
N ALA A 194 14.86 11.69 19.01
CA ALA A 194 15.44 11.62 17.67
C ALA A 194 15.33 10.20 17.07
N THR A 195 15.47 9.17 17.90
CA THR A 195 15.31 7.77 17.46
C THR A 195 13.86 7.49 17.11
N GLU A 196 12.90 7.87 17.96
CA GLU A 196 11.48 7.72 17.70
C GLU A 196 11.05 8.48 16.43
N ALA A 197 11.50 9.73 16.27
CA ALA A 197 11.24 10.53 15.08
C ALA A 197 11.72 9.83 13.79
N SER A 198 12.92 9.26 13.79
CA SER A 198 13.38 8.50 12.62
C SER A 198 12.57 7.23 12.36
N TYR A 199 12.01 6.58 13.38
CA TYR A 199 11.10 5.44 13.17
C TYR A 199 9.80 5.90 12.51
N ASN A 200 9.22 7.01 12.99
CA ASN A 200 8.03 7.62 12.39
C ASN A 200 8.27 7.97 10.91
N VAL A 201 9.39 8.63 10.60
CA VAL A 201 9.75 8.94 9.21
C VAL A 201 9.93 7.65 8.39
N SER A 202 10.61 6.64 8.93
CA SER A 202 10.81 5.36 8.23
C SER A 202 9.49 4.62 7.97
N TYR A 203 8.56 4.69 8.92
CA TYR A 203 7.21 4.15 8.79
C TYR A 203 6.44 4.84 7.66
N HIS A 204 6.47 6.18 7.59
CA HIS A 204 5.85 6.92 6.48
C HIS A 204 6.49 6.63 5.13
N ILE A 205 7.82 6.52 5.05
CA ILE A 205 8.52 6.12 3.81
C ILE A 205 8.03 4.75 3.32
N ALA A 206 7.86 3.78 4.23
CA ALA A 206 7.36 2.46 3.88
C ALA A 206 5.88 2.47 3.46
N LEU A 207 5.01 3.21 4.18
CA LEU A 207 3.60 3.37 3.83
C LEU A 207 3.42 3.95 2.43
N SER A 208 4.22 4.95 2.07
CA SER A 208 4.21 5.54 0.72
C SER A 208 4.85 4.64 -0.35
N GLY A 209 5.65 3.64 0.06
CA GLY A 209 6.43 2.79 -0.85
C GLY A 209 7.64 3.48 -1.46
N GLU A 210 8.11 4.57 -0.86
CA GLU A 210 9.17 5.42 -1.41
C GLU A 210 10.58 4.82 -1.25
N ALA A 211 11.54 5.36 -1.99
CA ALA A 211 12.94 4.98 -1.88
C ALA A 211 13.51 5.43 -0.52
N HIS A 212 14.32 4.58 0.15
CA HIS A 212 14.85 4.91 1.49
C HIS A 212 15.73 6.16 1.50
N THR A 213 16.37 6.46 0.38
CA THR A 213 17.22 7.66 0.20
C THR A 213 16.45 8.97 0.33
N ILE A 214 15.12 8.97 0.17
CA ILE A 214 14.30 10.18 0.33
C ILE A 214 14.42 10.77 1.74
N GLY A 215 14.68 9.93 2.75
CA GLY A 215 14.87 10.34 4.13
C GLY A 215 16.02 11.34 4.29
N GLU A 216 17.17 11.05 3.69
CA GLU A 216 18.37 11.89 3.77
C GLU A 216 18.41 12.97 2.70
N LEU A 217 17.91 12.69 1.49
CA LEU A 217 18.00 13.61 0.34
C LEU A 217 16.96 14.73 0.35
N LEU A 218 15.78 14.49 0.93
CA LEU A 218 14.65 15.43 0.84
C LEU A 218 14.02 15.71 2.20
N ILE A 219 13.62 14.67 2.93
CA ILE A 219 12.85 14.85 4.18
C ILE A 219 13.68 15.58 5.23
N LYS A 220 14.94 15.16 5.46
CA LYS A 220 15.81 15.78 6.47
C LYS A 220 16.15 17.25 6.16
N PRO A 221 16.61 17.61 4.94
CA PRO A 221 16.84 19.02 4.58
C PRO A 221 15.57 19.88 4.72
N CYS A 222 14.43 19.42 4.21
CA CYS A 222 13.17 20.17 4.31
C CYS A 222 12.75 20.40 5.77
N ALA A 223 12.82 19.36 6.62
CA ALA A 223 12.52 19.50 8.04
C ALA A 223 13.46 20.50 8.73
N LYS A 224 14.75 20.50 8.34
CA LYS A 224 15.77 21.40 8.88
C LYS A 224 15.48 22.86 8.51
N ASP A 225 15.15 23.13 7.26
CA ASP A 225 14.85 24.48 6.75
C ASP A 225 13.57 25.04 7.37
N VAL A 226 12.51 24.23 7.48
CA VAL A 226 11.26 24.64 8.14
C VAL A 226 11.52 24.99 9.60
N VAL A 227 12.23 24.13 10.35
CA VAL A 227 12.52 24.40 11.76
C VAL A 227 13.42 25.62 11.94
N MET A 228 14.40 25.81 11.05
CA MET A 228 15.28 26.98 11.06
C MET A 228 14.52 28.30 10.84
N ARG A 229 13.51 28.31 9.94
CA ARG A 229 12.74 29.53 9.62
C ARG A 229 11.61 29.82 10.59
N MET A 230 10.95 28.77 11.10
CA MET A 230 9.80 28.91 12.01
C MET A 230 10.21 29.05 13.47
N PHE A 231 11.36 28.52 13.85
CA PHE A 231 11.90 28.58 15.20
C PHE A 231 13.28 29.27 15.15
N ASP A 232 14.37 28.52 15.21
CA ASP A 232 15.73 29.05 15.13
C ASP A 232 16.75 27.98 14.71
N GLU A 233 18.02 28.40 14.59
CA GLU A 233 19.15 27.52 14.25
C GLU A 233 19.43 26.47 15.35
N GLN A 234 19.16 26.77 16.62
CA GLN A 234 19.40 25.87 17.75
C GLN A 234 18.49 24.64 17.68
N TYR A 235 17.19 24.83 17.40
CA TYR A 235 16.25 23.73 17.19
C TYR A 235 16.53 22.99 15.88
N SER A 236 16.96 23.70 14.84
CA SER A 236 17.33 23.11 13.55
C SER A 236 18.48 22.10 13.68
N LYS A 237 19.49 22.40 14.52
CA LYS A 237 20.60 21.47 14.83
C LYS A 237 20.15 20.17 15.50
N LYS A 238 19.02 20.17 16.22
CA LYS A 238 18.48 18.91 16.79
C LYS A 238 17.99 17.94 15.71
N ILE A 239 17.58 18.44 14.54
CA ILE A 239 17.17 17.60 13.40
C ILE A 239 18.34 16.79 12.84
N ASP A 240 19.58 17.28 12.98
CA ASP A 240 20.76 16.55 12.53
C ASP A 240 20.95 15.21 13.27
N ALA A 241 20.43 15.10 14.50
CA ALA A 241 20.45 13.86 15.27
C ALA A 241 19.49 12.77 14.73
N VAL A 242 18.50 13.14 13.92
CA VAL A 242 17.55 12.19 13.31
C VAL A 242 18.25 11.43 12.19
N GLN A 243 18.46 10.12 12.39
CA GLN A 243 19.19 9.26 11.46
C GLN A 243 18.28 8.75 10.34
N LEU A 244 18.42 9.32 9.14
CA LEU A 244 17.59 9.00 7.97
C LEU A 244 18.40 8.47 6.78
N SER A 245 19.61 7.97 7.02
CA SER A 245 20.41 7.34 5.97
C SER A 245 19.72 6.10 5.40
N ASN A 246 20.03 5.77 4.14
CA ASN A 246 19.45 4.63 3.42
C ASN A 246 19.47 3.33 4.24
N SER A 247 20.61 2.98 4.84
CA SER A 247 20.77 1.77 5.67
C SER A 247 19.98 1.84 6.98
N THR A 248 19.86 3.03 7.55
CA THR A 248 19.13 3.24 8.80
C THR A 248 17.63 3.09 8.59
N VAL A 249 17.08 3.72 7.55
CA VAL A 249 15.68 3.58 7.15
C VAL A 249 15.37 2.12 6.82
N ALA A 250 16.22 1.45 6.05
CA ALA A 250 16.05 0.02 5.74
C ALA A 250 15.95 -0.85 7.00
N ARG A 251 16.84 -0.65 7.98
CA ARG A 251 16.83 -1.39 9.25
C ARG A 251 15.57 -1.10 10.06
N ARG A 252 15.18 0.18 10.18
CA ARG A 252 13.99 0.59 10.94
C ARG A 252 12.72 0.01 10.35
N ILE A 253 12.60 -0.02 9.02
CA ILE A 253 11.49 -0.66 8.31
C ILE A 253 11.43 -2.17 8.63
N LYS A 254 12.57 -2.85 8.70
CA LYS A 254 12.61 -4.26 9.12
C LYS A 254 12.13 -4.46 10.56
N ASP A 255 12.56 -3.59 11.48
CA ASP A 255 12.10 -3.68 12.88
C ASP A 255 10.59 -3.42 13.00
N LEU A 256 10.06 -2.43 12.27
CA LEU A 256 8.63 -2.11 12.23
C LEU A 256 7.81 -3.27 11.66
N ALA A 257 8.26 -3.87 10.56
CA ALA A 257 7.60 -5.02 9.96
C ALA A 257 7.63 -6.26 10.86
N ALA A 258 8.70 -6.45 11.63
CA ALA A 258 8.81 -7.54 12.59
C ALA A 258 7.85 -7.36 13.79
N ASP A 259 7.66 -6.13 14.28
CA ASP A 259 6.69 -5.84 15.34
C ASP A 259 5.24 -6.10 14.88
N ILE A 260 4.92 -5.76 13.62
CA ILE A 260 3.63 -6.09 13.00
C ILE A 260 3.45 -7.61 12.86
N GLU A 261 4.47 -8.34 12.42
CA GLU A 261 4.44 -9.81 12.33
C GLU A 261 4.22 -10.45 13.71
N GLU A 262 4.93 -9.97 14.74
CA GLU A 262 4.81 -10.46 16.12
C GLU A 262 3.38 -10.26 16.65
N GLU A 263 2.78 -9.10 16.41
CA GLU A 263 1.40 -8.81 16.78
C GLU A 263 0.40 -9.67 16.00
N LEU A 264 0.54 -9.80 14.68
CA LEU A 264 -0.32 -10.66 13.86
C LEU A 264 -0.28 -12.11 14.35
N VAL A 265 0.92 -12.65 14.60
CA VAL A 265 1.11 -14.02 15.10
C VAL A 265 0.42 -14.20 16.46
N CYS A 266 0.57 -13.23 17.37
CA CYS A 266 -0.15 -13.27 18.66
C CYS A 266 -1.66 -13.38 18.46
N ARG A 267 -2.23 -12.62 17.52
CA ARG A 267 -3.67 -12.66 17.22
C ARG A 267 -4.10 -14.00 16.62
N LEU A 268 -3.33 -14.56 15.69
CA LEU A 268 -3.61 -15.84 15.06
C LEU A 268 -3.56 -17.01 16.05
N LYS A 269 -2.65 -16.96 17.03
CA LYS A 269 -2.61 -17.97 18.10
C LYS A 269 -3.89 -17.98 18.95
N ILE A 270 -4.46 -16.80 19.22
CA ILE A 270 -5.63 -16.63 20.11
C ILE A 270 -6.95 -16.80 19.37
N CYS A 271 -7.00 -16.58 18.05
CA CYS A 271 -8.25 -16.61 17.30
C CYS A 271 -8.91 -18.00 17.26
N ASP A 272 -10.24 -18.02 17.18
CA ASP A 272 -11.06 -19.24 17.07
C ASP A 272 -10.97 -19.91 15.67
N GLY A 273 -10.43 -19.17 14.69
CA GLY A 273 -10.27 -19.64 13.33
C GLY A 273 -9.86 -18.52 12.37
N PHE A 274 -9.21 -18.91 11.28
CA PHE A 274 -8.77 -18.01 10.22
C PHE A 274 -8.98 -18.64 8.84
N SER A 275 -9.09 -17.81 7.80
CA SER A 275 -9.09 -18.22 6.40
C SER A 275 -7.88 -17.65 5.70
N LEU A 276 -7.40 -18.34 4.67
CA LEU A 276 -6.26 -17.93 3.87
C LEU A 276 -6.72 -17.53 2.47
N GLN A 277 -6.03 -16.55 1.90
CA GLN A 277 -6.13 -16.19 0.50
C GLN A 277 -4.72 -16.19 -0.09
N LEU A 278 -4.50 -16.94 -1.16
CA LEU A 278 -3.16 -17.11 -1.73
C LEU A 278 -3.14 -16.94 -3.25
N ASP A 279 -2.11 -16.25 -3.72
CA ASP A 279 -1.89 -15.97 -5.14
C ASP A 279 -0.39 -15.84 -5.44
N GLU A 280 -0.02 -16.20 -6.66
CA GLU A 280 1.36 -16.16 -7.15
C GLU A 280 1.43 -15.30 -8.42
N SER A 281 2.44 -14.44 -8.49
CA SER A 281 2.70 -13.64 -9.67
C SER A 281 4.19 -13.37 -9.86
N ALA A 282 4.60 -13.23 -11.12
CA ALA A 282 5.97 -12.90 -11.46
C ALA A 282 6.28 -11.40 -11.21
N ASP A 283 7.42 -11.11 -10.59
CA ASP A 283 7.89 -9.75 -10.40
C ASP A 283 8.54 -9.15 -11.66
N VAL A 284 9.01 -7.90 -11.56
CA VAL A 284 9.70 -7.19 -12.66
C VAL A 284 11.00 -7.86 -13.15
N SER A 285 11.51 -8.83 -12.40
CA SER A 285 12.71 -9.63 -12.72
C SER A 285 12.34 -11.05 -13.18
N GLY A 286 11.05 -11.39 -13.25
CA GLY A 286 10.55 -12.72 -13.61
C GLY A 286 10.60 -13.73 -12.46
N LEU A 287 10.87 -13.30 -11.22
CA LEU A 287 10.83 -14.18 -10.05
C LEU A 287 9.38 -14.37 -9.58
N ALA A 288 9.00 -15.61 -9.31
CA ALA A 288 7.70 -15.94 -8.73
C ALA A 288 7.60 -15.38 -7.31
N VAL A 289 6.55 -14.61 -7.03
CA VAL A 289 6.28 -14.00 -5.72
C VAL A 289 4.94 -14.52 -5.21
N LEU A 290 4.98 -15.13 -4.04
CA LEU A 290 3.80 -15.62 -3.33
C LEU A 290 3.34 -14.56 -2.34
N LEU A 291 2.06 -14.18 -2.44
CA LEU A 291 1.36 -13.39 -1.42
C LEU A 291 0.31 -14.25 -0.76
N VAL A 292 0.31 -14.25 0.58
CA VAL A 292 -0.72 -14.91 1.38
C VAL A 292 -1.29 -13.91 2.36
N PHE A 293 -2.60 -13.72 2.28
CA PHE A 293 -3.38 -12.95 3.24
C PHE A 293 -4.14 -13.88 4.17
N VAL A 294 -4.40 -13.38 5.37
CA VAL A 294 -5.17 -14.08 6.39
C VAL A 294 -6.34 -13.22 6.82
N ARG A 295 -7.51 -13.84 6.97
CA ARG A 295 -8.72 -13.24 7.51
C ARG A 295 -9.12 -13.98 8.76
N TYR A 296 -9.24 -13.25 9.86
CA TYR A 296 -9.43 -13.84 11.18
C TYR A 296 -10.25 -12.90 12.04
N ARG A 297 -10.88 -13.46 13.07
CA ARG A 297 -11.62 -12.66 14.04
C ARG A 297 -10.67 -12.17 15.14
N PHE A 298 -10.72 -10.87 15.43
CA PHE A 298 -10.00 -10.28 16.54
C PHE A 298 -10.89 -9.26 17.27
N ASN A 299 -10.97 -9.34 18.59
CA ASN A 299 -11.88 -8.54 19.41
C ASN A 299 -13.34 -8.62 18.93
N LYS A 300 -13.91 -7.54 18.39
CA LYS A 300 -15.30 -7.43 17.92
C LYS A 300 -15.41 -7.27 16.40
N SER A 301 -14.34 -7.50 15.65
CA SER A 301 -14.27 -7.34 14.20
C SER A 301 -13.61 -8.54 13.52
N ILE A 302 -13.85 -8.66 12.21
CA ILE A 302 -13.07 -9.52 11.33
C ILE A 302 -11.97 -8.66 10.70
N GLU A 303 -10.72 -9.07 10.90
CA GLU A 303 -9.54 -8.39 10.42
C GLU A 303 -8.92 -9.16 9.25
N GLU A 304 -8.27 -8.41 8.37
CA GLU A 304 -7.55 -8.93 7.20
C GLU A 304 -6.12 -8.38 7.23
N ASP A 305 -5.11 -9.25 7.03
CA ASP A 305 -3.71 -8.85 7.06
C ASP A 305 -2.84 -9.72 6.14
N LEU A 306 -1.63 -9.22 5.83
CA LEU A 306 -0.61 -9.94 5.08
C LEU A 306 0.10 -10.94 6.00
N LEU A 307 -0.15 -12.23 5.77
CA LEU A 307 0.58 -13.31 6.45
C LEU A 307 2.02 -13.38 5.92
N LEU A 308 2.16 -13.51 4.60
CA LEU A 308 3.42 -13.78 3.94
C LEU A 308 3.56 -13.04 2.60
N CYS A 309 4.77 -12.55 2.33
CA CYS A 309 5.22 -12.07 1.03
C CYS A 309 6.62 -12.64 0.79
N GLU A 310 6.74 -13.64 -0.07
CA GLU A 310 7.99 -14.38 -0.28
C GLU A 310 8.28 -14.58 -1.76
N SER A 311 9.57 -14.54 -2.13
CA SER A 311 10.02 -14.89 -3.49
C SER A 311 10.38 -16.37 -3.53
N LEU A 312 9.75 -17.13 -4.43
CA LEU A 312 10.01 -18.55 -4.62
C LEU A 312 11.28 -18.72 -5.47
N GLN A 313 12.26 -19.48 -4.98
CA GLN A 313 13.59 -19.58 -5.61
C GLN A 313 13.68 -20.56 -6.79
N SER A 314 12.65 -21.39 -6.99
CA SER A 314 12.64 -22.54 -7.91
C SER A 314 11.37 -22.55 -8.78
N ASN A 315 10.87 -23.71 -9.21
CA ASN A 315 9.80 -23.84 -10.21
C ASN A 315 8.39 -23.42 -9.72
N ALA A 316 8.30 -22.85 -8.51
CA ALA A 316 7.08 -22.39 -7.85
C ALA A 316 6.00 -23.50 -7.79
N THR A 317 6.42 -24.74 -7.56
CA THR A 317 5.53 -25.92 -7.50
C THR A 317 4.52 -25.81 -6.36
N GLY A 318 3.44 -26.59 -6.40
CA GLY A 318 2.44 -26.57 -5.33
C GLY A 318 3.01 -27.01 -3.99
N GLU A 319 3.93 -27.98 -4.02
CA GLU A 319 4.68 -28.40 -2.85
C GLU A 319 5.55 -27.27 -2.27
N GLU A 320 6.24 -26.48 -3.10
CA GLU A 320 7.05 -25.35 -2.64
C GLU A 320 6.20 -24.24 -2.02
N ILE A 321 5.05 -23.94 -2.63
CA ILE A 321 4.08 -22.98 -2.07
C ILE A 321 3.60 -23.47 -0.71
N PHE A 322 3.18 -24.74 -0.61
CA PHE A 322 2.77 -25.34 0.65
C PHE A 322 3.88 -25.30 1.70
N ASN A 323 5.10 -25.74 1.35
CA ASN A 323 6.24 -25.76 2.25
C ASN A 323 6.61 -24.37 2.75
N CYS A 324 6.47 -23.34 1.91
CA CYS A 324 6.68 -21.94 2.30
C CYS A 324 5.69 -21.51 3.39
N ILE A 325 4.38 -21.77 3.18
CA ILE A 325 3.33 -21.46 4.16
C ILE A 325 3.50 -22.30 5.42
N ASN A 326 3.71 -23.60 5.27
CA ASN A 326 3.87 -24.54 6.38
C ASN A 326 5.10 -24.21 7.24
N SER A 327 6.22 -23.79 6.64
CA SER A 327 7.40 -23.32 7.38
C SER A 327 7.07 -22.09 8.24
N PHE A 328 6.26 -21.16 7.72
CA PHE A 328 5.78 -20.01 8.51
C PHE A 328 4.89 -20.47 9.67
N MET A 329 3.90 -21.33 9.40
CA MET A 329 2.99 -21.85 10.43
C MET A 329 3.76 -22.59 11.53
N GLN A 330 4.71 -23.45 11.17
CA GLN A 330 5.55 -24.19 12.12
C GLN A 330 6.48 -23.29 12.93
N LYS A 331 7.17 -22.35 12.27
CA LYS A 331 8.05 -21.36 12.93
C LYS A 331 7.31 -20.57 14.01
N HIS A 332 6.05 -20.24 13.74
CA HIS A 332 5.24 -19.42 14.62
C HIS A 332 4.25 -20.21 15.47
N GLU A 333 4.26 -21.55 15.43
CA GLU A 333 3.34 -22.42 16.17
C GLU A 333 1.87 -22.05 15.94
N ILE A 334 1.48 -21.82 14.69
CA ILE A 334 0.10 -21.58 14.28
C ILE A 334 -0.52 -22.93 13.92
N GLU A 335 -1.60 -23.29 14.60
CA GLU A 335 -2.34 -24.53 14.42
C GLU A 335 -3.11 -24.55 13.08
N TRP A 336 -2.90 -25.59 12.28
CA TRP A 336 -3.61 -25.78 11.02
C TRP A 336 -5.09 -26.12 11.23
N GLU A 337 -5.45 -26.69 12.38
CA GLU A 337 -6.83 -27.03 12.77
C GLU A 337 -7.74 -25.79 12.87
N LYS A 338 -7.14 -24.60 13.03
CA LYS A 338 -7.85 -23.31 13.04
C LYS A 338 -8.14 -22.78 11.62
N CYS A 339 -7.59 -23.40 10.58
CA CYS A 339 -7.83 -22.99 9.20
C CYS A 339 -9.24 -23.39 8.74
N VAL A 340 -10.11 -22.40 8.55
CA VAL A 340 -11.52 -22.57 8.16
C VAL A 340 -11.68 -22.74 6.65
N ASP A 341 -10.97 -21.93 5.87
CA ASP A 341 -11.07 -21.93 4.41
C ASP A 341 -9.77 -21.46 3.75
N VAL A 342 -9.52 -21.96 2.54
CA VAL A 342 -8.48 -21.47 1.65
C VAL A 342 -9.10 -21.01 0.34
N CYS A 343 -9.00 -19.71 0.07
CA CYS A 343 -9.43 -19.08 -1.16
C CYS A 343 -8.27 -18.96 -2.14
N SER A 344 -8.49 -19.39 -3.38
CA SER A 344 -7.52 -19.24 -4.47
C SER A 344 -8.23 -18.81 -5.76
N ASP A 345 -7.44 -18.32 -6.70
CA ASP A 345 -7.89 -17.94 -8.03
C ASP A 345 -8.08 -19.14 -8.99
N ALA A 346 -7.89 -20.36 -8.48
CA ALA A 346 -7.79 -21.60 -9.23
C ALA A 346 -8.90 -21.71 -10.29
N SER A 347 -8.50 -21.37 -11.51
CA SER A 347 -9.22 -21.70 -12.73
C SER A 347 -8.74 -23.04 -13.24
N ARG A 348 -9.54 -23.71 -14.07
CA ARG A 348 -9.07 -24.89 -14.82
C ARG A 348 -7.86 -24.57 -15.74
N ALA A 349 -7.49 -23.30 -15.89
CA ALA A 349 -6.39 -22.78 -16.72
C ALA A 349 -5.23 -22.16 -15.91
N MET A 350 -5.28 -22.12 -14.57
CA MET A 350 -4.12 -21.80 -13.72
C MET A 350 -3.40 -23.11 -13.43
N ASP A 351 -2.08 -23.13 -13.66
CA ASP A 351 -1.19 -24.27 -13.48
C ASP A 351 -1.52 -25.05 -12.19
N GLY A 352 -1.50 -26.39 -12.26
CA GLY A 352 -1.89 -27.29 -11.17
C GLY A 352 -1.18 -27.08 -9.82
N LYS A 353 -0.21 -26.17 -9.74
CA LYS A 353 0.60 -25.83 -8.56
C LYS A 353 -0.23 -25.23 -7.41
N ILE A 354 -1.05 -24.21 -7.67
CA ILE A 354 -1.90 -23.63 -6.60
C ILE A 354 -2.95 -24.65 -6.14
N ALA A 355 -3.53 -25.41 -7.06
CA ALA A 355 -4.48 -26.48 -6.71
C ALA A 355 -3.81 -27.59 -5.88
N GLU A 356 -2.58 -27.96 -6.22
CA GLU A 356 -1.76 -28.90 -5.46
C GLU A 356 -1.44 -28.36 -4.06
N ALA A 357 -1.04 -27.09 -3.93
CA ALA A 357 -0.81 -26.44 -2.64
C ALA A 357 -2.05 -26.45 -1.75
N VAL A 358 -3.22 -26.10 -2.31
CA VAL A 358 -4.51 -26.16 -1.59
C VAL A 358 -4.83 -27.60 -1.16
N THR A 359 -4.54 -28.59 -2.00
CA THR A 359 -4.73 -30.01 -1.66
C THR A 359 -3.86 -30.43 -0.48
N LEU A 360 -2.59 -30.00 -0.44
CA LEU A 360 -1.68 -30.24 0.67
C LEU A 360 -2.12 -29.50 1.95
N ILE A 361 -2.65 -28.28 1.84
CA ILE A 361 -3.23 -27.57 2.99
C ILE A 361 -4.42 -28.35 3.56
N LYS A 362 -5.31 -28.87 2.70
CA LYS A 362 -6.45 -29.69 3.16
C LYS A 362 -6.02 -31.02 3.77
N TYR A 363 -4.85 -31.53 3.40
CA TYR A 363 -4.30 -32.72 4.05
C TYR A 363 -3.91 -32.44 5.51
N VAL A 364 -3.31 -31.28 5.79
CA VAL A 364 -2.94 -30.88 7.18
C VAL A 364 -4.08 -30.21 7.95
N ALA A 365 -5.09 -29.69 7.25
CA ALA A 365 -6.32 -29.10 7.81
C ALA A 365 -7.57 -29.74 7.15
N PRO A 366 -7.96 -30.97 7.53
CA PRO A 366 -9.04 -31.71 6.86
C PRO A 366 -10.41 -31.04 6.92
N GLU A 367 -10.68 -30.29 7.99
CA GLU A 367 -11.93 -29.53 8.18
C GLU A 367 -11.98 -28.23 7.37
N SER A 368 -10.88 -27.83 6.74
CA SER A 368 -10.80 -26.60 5.95
C SER A 368 -11.55 -26.76 4.62
N THR A 369 -12.39 -25.78 4.30
CA THR A 369 -13.00 -25.69 2.98
C THR A 369 -12.04 -25.08 1.96
N SER A 370 -12.32 -25.26 0.68
CA SER A 370 -11.58 -24.60 -0.40
C SER A 370 -12.55 -23.82 -1.26
N SER A 371 -12.42 -22.51 -1.25
CA SER A 371 -13.25 -21.60 -2.02
C SER A 371 -12.53 -21.11 -3.27
N HIS A 372 -13.30 -20.75 -4.29
CA HIS A 372 -12.77 -20.10 -5.48
C HIS A 372 -13.17 -18.64 -5.49
N CYS A 373 -12.28 -17.78 -5.96
CA CYS A 373 -12.55 -16.37 -6.17
C CYS A 373 -13.84 -16.13 -6.98
N LEU A 374 -14.82 -15.43 -6.38
CA LEU A 374 -16.08 -15.13 -7.06
C LEU A 374 -15.91 -14.10 -8.18
N LEU A 375 -14.93 -13.18 -8.08
CA LEU A 375 -14.59 -12.27 -9.18
C LEU A 375 -14.07 -13.02 -10.40
N TYR A 376 -13.27 -14.06 -10.16
CA TYR A 376 -12.76 -14.90 -11.23
C TYR A 376 -13.90 -15.71 -11.89
N ARG A 377 -14.79 -16.31 -11.09
CA ARG A 377 -16.01 -16.96 -11.60
C ARG A 377 -16.86 -16.01 -12.45
N HIS A 378 -17.05 -14.78 -11.99
CA HIS A 378 -17.73 -13.74 -12.76
C HIS A 378 -17.01 -13.47 -14.08
N ALA A 379 -15.69 -13.25 -14.05
CA ALA A 379 -14.88 -12.99 -15.25
C ALA A 379 -14.92 -14.14 -16.26
N LEU A 380 -15.09 -15.40 -15.82
CA LEU A 380 -15.35 -16.53 -16.70
C LEU A 380 -16.77 -16.54 -17.26
N ALA A 381 -17.77 -16.25 -16.42
CA ALA A 381 -19.17 -16.31 -16.80
C ALA A 381 -19.55 -15.29 -17.87
N VAL A 382 -18.89 -14.15 -17.91
CA VAL A 382 -19.22 -13.04 -18.83
C VAL A 382 -18.47 -13.09 -20.17
N LYS A 383 -17.79 -14.19 -20.49
CA LYS A 383 -17.03 -14.34 -21.75
C LYS A 383 -17.89 -14.69 -22.97
N ILE A 384 -19.14 -15.14 -22.75
CA ILE A 384 -20.02 -15.54 -23.85
C ILE A 384 -20.40 -14.33 -24.71
N MET A 385 -20.34 -14.48 -26.03
CA MET A 385 -20.65 -13.40 -26.96
C MET A 385 -21.11 -13.96 -28.31
N PRO A 386 -22.20 -13.43 -28.90
CA PRO A 386 -22.59 -13.74 -30.27
C PRO A 386 -21.48 -13.36 -31.27
N THR A 387 -21.33 -14.13 -32.35
CA THR A 387 -20.25 -13.95 -33.34
C THR A 387 -20.21 -12.54 -33.93
N SER A 388 -21.37 -11.94 -34.20
CA SER A 388 -21.47 -10.57 -34.74
C SER A 388 -20.86 -9.53 -33.79
N LEU A 389 -21.17 -9.60 -32.49
CA LEU A 389 -20.61 -8.73 -31.46
C LEU A 389 -19.14 -9.04 -31.18
N LYS A 390 -18.76 -10.33 -31.21
CA LYS A 390 -17.38 -10.77 -31.00
C LYS A 390 -16.44 -10.24 -32.08
N ASN A 391 -16.89 -10.24 -33.33
CA ASN A 391 -16.13 -9.69 -34.45
C ASN A 391 -15.87 -8.18 -34.26
N VAL A 392 -16.89 -7.41 -33.85
CA VAL A 392 -16.76 -5.97 -33.56
C VAL A 392 -15.76 -5.74 -32.42
N LEU A 393 -15.87 -6.52 -31.34
CA LEU A 393 -14.93 -6.46 -30.22
C LEU A 393 -13.48 -6.72 -30.66
N ASP A 394 -13.26 -7.75 -31.48
CA ASP A 394 -11.93 -8.12 -31.94
C ASP A 394 -11.34 -7.10 -32.93
N GLN A 395 -12.17 -6.52 -33.79
CA GLN A 395 -11.77 -5.42 -34.67
C GLN A 395 -11.43 -4.15 -33.89
N ALA A 396 -12.23 -3.80 -32.87
CA ALA A 396 -11.96 -2.68 -31.98
C ALA A 396 -10.59 -2.84 -31.28
N VAL A 397 -10.31 -4.02 -30.73
CA VAL A 397 -9.01 -4.33 -30.11
C VAL A 397 -7.87 -4.24 -31.12
N GLN A 398 -8.06 -4.70 -32.36
CA GLN A 398 -7.05 -4.57 -33.42
C GLN A 398 -6.76 -3.11 -33.78
N ILE A 399 -7.78 -2.26 -33.89
CA ILE A 399 -7.63 -0.80 -34.11
C ILE A 399 -6.76 -0.19 -33.00
N ILE A 400 -7.11 -0.48 -31.75
CA ILE A 400 -6.39 0.05 -30.58
C ILE A 400 -4.93 -0.42 -30.57
N ASN A 401 -4.71 -1.71 -30.78
CA ASN A 401 -3.37 -2.29 -30.76
C ASN A 401 -2.50 -1.77 -31.90
N TYR A 402 -3.08 -1.54 -33.09
CA TYR A 402 -2.37 -0.95 -34.23
C TYR A 402 -1.74 0.41 -33.88
N ILE A 403 -2.49 1.26 -33.16
CA ILE A 403 -2.04 2.60 -32.76
C ILE A 403 -1.13 2.53 -31.53
N LYS A 404 -1.53 1.78 -30.50
CA LYS A 404 -0.84 1.74 -29.20
C LYS A 404 0.45 0.94 -29.20
N ALA A 405 0.59 -0.05 -30.08
CA ALA A 405 1.85 -0.77 -30.25
C ALA A 405 2.94 0.08 -30.92
N ARG A 406 2.58 1.22 -31.53
CA ARG A 406 3.48 2.09 -32.29
C ARG A 406 3.60 3.47 -31.63
N PRO A 407 4.72 3.76 -30.93
CA PRO A 407 4.89 5.03 -30.20
C PRO A 407 4.79 6.28 -31.09
N HIS A 408 5.18 6.18 -32.36
CA HIS A 408 5.00 7.28 -33.32
C HIS A 408 3.53 7.55 -33.62
N GLN A 409 2.74 6.52 -33.93
CA GLN A 409 1.30 6.65 -34.20
C GLN A 409 0.54 7.18 -32.99
N SER A 410 0.89 6.71 -31.78
CA SER A 410 0.30 7.23 -30.54
C SER A 410 0.60 8.72 -30.31
N ARG A 411 1.79 9.22 -30.71
CA ARG A 411 2.13 10.65 -30.60
C ARG A 411 1.39 11.49 -31.65
N LEU A 412 1.25 10.99 -32.88
CA LEU A 412 0.52 11.68 -33.93
C LEU A 412 -0.97 11.79 -33.61
N LEU A 413 -1.60 10.69 -33.16
CA LEU A 413 -3.01 10.72 -32.75
C LEU A 413 -3.22 11.73 -31.62
N LYS A 414 -2.28 11.83 -30.67
CA LYS A 414 -2.35 12.80 -29.59
C LYS A 414 -2.41 14.25 -30.10
N ILE A 415 -1.54 14.60 -31.05
CA ILE A 415 -1.51 15.94 -31.66
C ILE A 415 -2.84 16.22 -32.36
N LEU A 416 -3.33 15.28 -33.17
CA LEU A 416 -4.61 15.41 -33.87
C LEU A 416 -5.78 15.60 -32.88
N CYS A 417 -5.83 14.80 -31.81
CA CYS A 417 -6.87 14.94 -30.79
C CYS A 417 -6.81 16.30 -30.09
N GLU A 418 -5.62 16.84 -29.82
CA GLU A 418 -5.45 18.19 -29.24
C GLU A 418 -5.93 19.28 -30.21
N GLU A 419 -5.62 19.16 -31.50
CA GLU A 419 -6.05 20.10 -32.55
C GLU A 419 -7.57 20.06 -32.80
N MET A 420 -8.18 18.88 -32.70
CA MET A 420 -9.63 18.70 -32.86
C MET A 420 -10.43 19.02 -31.59
N GLY A 421 -9.77 19.39 -30.48
CA GLY A 421 -10.45 19.72 -29.22
C GLY A 421 -11.08 18.52 -28.53
N ALA A 422 -10.54 17.31 -28.74
CA ALA A 422 -11.07 16.09 -28.15
C ALA A 422 -10.93 16.11 -26.62
N GLN A 423 -11.94 15.60 -25.90
CA GLN A 423 -11.88 15.46 -24.44
C GLN A 423 -10.74 14.53 -23.98
N HIS A 424 -10.31 13.62 -24.86
CA HIS A 424 -9.26 12.67 -24.59
C HIS A 424 -8.21 12.70 -25.69
N THR A 425 -6.94 12.68 -25.30
CA THR A 425 -5.82 12.83 -26.24
C THR A 425 -5.07 11.52 -26.47
N ALA A 426 -5.55 10.42 -25.89
CA ALA A 426 -4.92 9.11 -26.05
C ALA A 426 -5.91 7.96 -25.86
N LEU A 427 -5.71 6.91 -26.67
CA LEU A 427 -6.30 5.60 -26.47
C LEU A 427 -5.67 4.87 -25.28
N LEU A 428 -6.46 4.02 -24.66
CA LEU A 428 -6.04 3.08 -23.61
C LEU A 428 -5.59 1.76 -24.25
N LEU A 429 -4.49 1.19 -23.78
CA LEU A 429 -4.04 -0.13 -24.24
C LEU A 429 -4.91 -1.22 -23.58
N ASN A 430 -5.48 -2.12 -24.38
CA ASN A 430 -6.12 -3.32 -23.88
C ASN A 430 -5.07 -4.42 -23.66
N THR A 431 -5.01 -4.99 -22.46
CA THR A 431 -4.29 -6.25 -22.21
C THR A 431 -5.30 -7.32 -21.87
N GLU A 432 -5.23 -8.48 -22.51
CA GLU A 432 -6.18 -9.60 -22.30
C GLU A 432 -6.29 -10.03 -20.84
N VAL A 433 -5.20 -9.87 -20.08
CA VAL A 433 -5.04 -10.27 -18.67
C VAL A 433 -5.99 -9.53 -17.72
N ARG A 434 -6.52 -8.36 -18.10
CA ARG A 434 -7.40 -7.56 -17.23
C ARG A 434 -8.73 -7.27 -17.92
N TRP A 435 -9.67 -8.22 -17.81
CA TRP A 435 -11.04 -8.09 -18.32
C TRP A 435 -11.69 -6.74 -17.95
N LEU A 436 -11.41 -6.24 -16.74
CA LEU A 436 -11.90 -4.96 -16.22
C LEU A 436 -11.48 -3.72 -17.02
N SER A 437 -10.39 -3.80 -17.80
CA SER A 437 -9.93 -2.68 -18.63
C SER A 437 -10.73 -2.51 -19.93
N ARG A 438 -11.49 -3.53 -20.35
CA ARG A 438 -12.17 -3.55 -21.66
C ARG A 438 -13.23 -2.47 -21.81
N GLY A 439 -14.09 -2.26 -20.80
CA GLY A 439 -15.13 -1.22 -20.87
C GLY A 439 -14.55 0.17 -21.10
N LYS A 440 -13.57 0.58 -20.28
CA LYS A 440 -12.91 1.89 -20.43
C LYS A 440 -12.23 2.06 -21.78
N VAL A 441 -11.63 0.99 -22.31
CA VAL A 441 -10.97 1.01 -23.61
C VAL A 441 -11.98 1.19 -24.75
N LEU A 442 -13.12 0.50 -24.69
CA LEU A 442 -14.16 0.59 -25.72
C LEU A 442 -14.88 1.94 -25.70
N VAL A 443 -15.21 2.45 -24.51
CA VAL A 443 -15.76 3.81 -24.33
C VAL A 443 -14.79 4.83 -24.96
N ARG A 444 -13.49 4.76 -24.62
CA ARG A 444 -12.47 5.66 -25.16
C ARG A 444 -12.34 5.57 -26.68
N LEU A 445 -12.44 4.36 -27.23
CA LEU A 445 -12.41 4.15 -28.68
C LEU A 445 -13.62 4.81 -29.35
N PHE A 446 -14.79 4.68 -28.75
CA PHE A 446 -16.04 5.22 -29.27
C PHE A 446 -16.09 6.75 -29.21
N GLU A 447 -15.60 7.34 -28.12
CA GLU A 447 -15.46 8.79 -27.95
C GLU A 447 -14.52 9.40 -29.01
N LEU A 448 -13.40 8.72 -29.32
CA LEU A 448 -12.40 9.19 -30.28
C LEU A 448 -12.68 8.78 -31.73
N ARG A 449 -13.88 8.28 -32.05
CA ARG A 449 -14.18 7.74 -33.39
C ARG A 449 -14.00 8.75 -34.51
N ARG A 450 -14.25 10.04 -34.26
CA ARG A 450 -14.15 11.11 -35.28
C ARG A 450 -12.69 11.45 -35.57
N GLU A 451 -11.88 11.58 -34.53
CA GLU A 451 -10.44 11.79 -34.62
C GLU A 451 -9.78 10.58 -35.29
N LEU A 452 -10.20 9.37 -34.91
CA LEU A 452 -9.72 8.15 -35.52
C LEU A 452 -10.11 8.04 -36.99
N LEU A 453 -11.29 8.50 -37.37
CA LEU A 453 -11.70 8.51 -38.78
C LEU A 453 -10.77 9.41 -39.62
N VAL A 454 -10.37 10.57 -39.10
CA VAL A 454 -9.40 11.46 -39.76
C VAL A 454 -7.98 10.89 -39.72
N PHE A 455 -7.62 10.23 -38.62
CA PHE A 455 -6.28 9.69 -38.39
C PHE A 455 -5.97 8.45 -39.25
N MET A 456 -6.98 7.61 -39.49
CA MET A 456 -6.78 6.33 -40.17
C MET A 456 -6.54 6.54 -41.65
N ASP A 457 -5.39 6.04 -42.13
CA ASP A 457 -5.15 5.91 -43.56
C ASP A 457 -6.17 4.92 -44.16
N SER A 458 -6.73 5.28 -45.31
CA SER A 458 -7.53 4.39 -46.18
C SER A 458 -6.87 3.03 -46.47
N ALA A 459 -5.54 2.94 -46.37
CA ALA A 459 -4.81 1.69 -46.52
C ALA A 459 -4.93 0.74 -45.31
N PHE A 460 -5.39 1.21 -44.15
CA PHE A 460 -5.60 0.34 -42.99
C PHE A 460 -6.91 -0.43 -43.11
N ARG A 461 -6.82 -1.76 -43.15
CA ARG A 461 -7.93 -2.71 -43.42
C ARG A 461 -9.21 -2.57 -42.58
N LEU A 462 -9.20 -1.81 -41.48
CA LEU A 462 -10.36 -1.59 -40.61
C LEU A 462 -10.78 -0.11 -40.55
N SER A 463 -10.30 0.75 -41.45
CA SER A 463 -10.74 2.15 -41.55
C SER A 463 -12.25 2.24 -41.78
N ASP A 464 -12.80 1.36 -42.61
CA ASP A 464 -14.21 1.34 -43.01
C ASP A 464 -15.16 1.04 -41.85
N CYS A 465 -14.65 0.42 -40.77
CA CYS A 465 -15.42 0.18 -39.55
C CYS A 465 -15.89 1.50 -38.91
N LEU A 466 -15.07 2.55 -38.98
CA LEU A 466 -15.37 3.86 -38.39
C LEU A 466 -16.41 4.66 -39.18
N THR A 467 -16.69 4.28 -40.43
CA THR A 467 -17.76 4.85 -41.25
C THR A 467 -19.03 3.99 -41.25
N ASN A 468 -18.97 2.75 -40.76
CA ASN A 468 -20.08 1.82 -40.77
C ASN A 468 -20.98 2.02 -39.54
N SER A 469 -22.19 2.56 -39.76
CA SER A 469 -23.18 2.82 -38.70
C SER A 469 -23.54 1.56 -37.91
N SER A 470 -23.75 0.44 -38.60
CA SER A 470 -24.07 -0.86 -38.00
C SER A 470 -22.94 -1.35 -37.08
N TRP A 471 -21.69 -1.12 -37.46
CA TRP A 471 -20.52 -1.43 -36.63
C TRP A 471 -20.44 -0.53 -35.40
N LEU A 472 -20.65 0.77 -35.57
CA LEU A 472 -20.63 1.75 -34.49
C LEU A 472 -21.75 1.51 -33.47
N LEU A 473 -22.96 1.14 -33.89
CA LEU A 473 -24.05 0.77 -32.98
C LEU A 473 -23.69 -0.43 -32.10
N ARG A 474 -23.08 -1.46 -32.70
CA ARG A 474 -22.58 -2.63 -31.93
C ARG A 474 -21.44 -2.25 -30.99
N LEU A 475 -20.54 -1.35 -31.41
CA LEU A 475 -19.46 -0.85 -30.56
C LEU A 475 -20.01 -0.04 -29.37
N ALA A 476 -21.01 0.82 -29.59
CA ALA A 476 -21.67 1.61 -28.55
C ALA A 476 -22.31 0.70 -27.49
N TYR A 477 -23.07 -0.31 -27.93
CA TYR A 477 -23.61 -1.32 -27.03
C TYR A 477 -22.52 -2.04 -26.23
N LEU A 478 -21.43 -2.45 -26.88
CA LEU A 478 -20.30 -3.12 -26.21
C LEU A 478 -19.67 -2.19 -25.17
N ALA A 479 -19.50 -0.90 -25.47
CA ALA A 479 -19.00 0.07 -24.51
C ALA A 479 -19.89 0.14 -23.25
N ASP A 480 -21.22 0.19 -23.43
CA ASP A 480 -22.16 0.24 -22.31
C ASP A 480 -22.21 -1.06 -21.48
N ILE A 481 -22.35 -2.23 -22.13
CA ILE A 481 -22.47 -3.50 -21.38
C ILE A 481 -21.19 -3.82 -20.62
N PHE A 482 -20.00 -3.59 -21.21
CA PHE A 482 -18.74 -3.79 -20.49
C PHE A 482 -18.57 -2.78 -19.35
N THR A 483 -19.07 -1.55 -19.48
CA THR A 483 -19.08 -0.58 -18.39
C THR A 483 -19.95 -1.07 -17.23
N LYS A 484 -21.17 -1.54 -17.50
CA LYS A 484 -22.06 -2.11 -16.46
C LYS A 484 -21.47 -3.36 -15.79
N LEU A 485 -20.84 -4.25 -16.55
CA LEU A 485 -20.16 -5.43 -15.99
C LEU A 485 -18.96 -5.04 -15.11
N ASN A 486 -18.24 -3.98 -15.50
CA ASN A 486 -17.14 -3.44 -14.70
C ASN A 486 -17.64 -2.80 -13.39
N GLU A 487 -18.74 -2.06 -13.42
CA GLU A 487 -19.37 -1.49 -12.22
C GLU A 487 -19.76 -2.58 -11.22
N VAL A 488 -20.40 -3.66 -11.70
CA VAL A 488 -20.76 -4.80 -10.85
C VAL A 488 -19.50 -5.44 -10.26
N ASN A 489 -18.47 -5.67 -11.07
CA ASN A 489 -17.21 -6.23 -10.59
C ASN A 489 -16.56 -5.36 -9.50
N LEU A 490 -16.44 -4.05 -9.72
CA LEU A 490 -15.90 -3.12 -8.72
C LEU A 490 -16.75 -3.08 -7.46
N SER A 491 -18.08 -3.19 -7.57
CA SER A 491 -18.98 -3.20 -6.42
C SER A 491 -18.87 -4.45 -5.53
N MET A 492 -18.18 -5.48 -6.01
CA MET A 492 -17.85 -6.70 -5.28
C MET A 492 -16.43 -6.69 -4.72
N GLN A 493 -15.65 -5.63 -4.96
CA GLN A 493 -14.32 -5.46 -4.42
C GLN A 493 -14.34 -4.60 -3.15
N GLY A 494 -13.33 -4.75 -2.31
CA GLY A 494 -13.10 -3.91 -1.14
C GLY A 494 -13.26 -4.63 0.19
N LYS A 495 -13.10 -3.85 1.27
CA LYS A 495 -13.19 -4.33 2.65
C LYS A 495 -14.62 -4.75 2.99
N ASN A 496 -14.77 -5.73 3.89
CA ASN A 496 -16.07 -6.22 4.37
C ASN A 496 -17.00 -6.85 3.33
N VAL A 497 -16.51 -7.12 2.11
CA VAL A 497 -17.29 -7.91 1.15
C VAL A 497 -17.40 -9.34 1.68
N THR A 498 -18.64 -9.82 1.76
CA THR A 498 -18.97 -11.19 2.14
C THR A 498 -19.48 -11.97 0.94
N VAL A 499 -19.57 -13.28 1.07
CA VAL A 499 -20.22 -14.14 0.07
C VAL A 499 -21.65 -13.67 -0.20
N PHE A 500 -22.41 -13.28 0.83
CA PHE A 500 -23.77 -12.78 0.71
C PHE A 500 -23.85 -11.50 -0.13
N THR A 501 -22.93 -10.56 0.11
CA THR A 501 -22.83 -9.32 -0.67
C THR A 501 -22.64 -9.62 -2.14
N VAL A 502 -21.76 -10.56 -2.49
CA VAL A 502 -21.52 -10.96 -3.87
C VAL A 502 -22.76 -11.58 -4.51
N PHE A 503 -23.44 -12.50 -3.81
CA PHE A 503 -24.67 -13.12 -4.32
C PHE A 503 -25.81 -12.11 -4.50
N ASP A 504 -25.91 -11.07 -3.68
CA ASP A 504 -26.87 -9.98 -3.87
C ASP A 504 -26.59 -9.16 -5.12
N LYS A 505 -25.32 -8.79 -5.34
CA LYS A 505 -24.90 -8.08 -6.55
C LYS A 505 -25.15 -8.93 -7.80
N MET A 506 -24.88 -10.24 -7.74
CA MET A 506 -25.19 -11.18 -8.82
C MET A 506 -26.68 -11.28 -9.09
N SER A 507 -27.50 -11.41 -8.04
CA SER A 507 -28.96 -11.46 -8.15
C SER A 507 -29.52 -10.19 -8.79
N SER A 508 -28.99 -9.03 -8.41
CA SER A 508 -29.33 -7.74 -9.05
C SER A 508 -28.94 -7.72 -10.53
N LEU A 509 -27.71 -8.12 -10.88
CA LEU A 509 -27.25 -8.19 -12.27
C LEU A 509 -28.10 -9.14 -13.11
N LEU A 510 -28.43 -10.32 -12.60
CA LEU A 510 -29.29 -11.29 -13.29
C LEU A 510 -30.65 -10.68 -13.63
N ARG A 511 -31.28 -9.98 -12.67
CA ARG A 511 -32.57 -9.29 -12.89
C ARG A 511 -32.44 -8.16 -13.91
N LYS A 512 -31.36 -7.38 -13.82
CA LYS A 512 -31.07 -6.30 -14.77
C LYS A 512 -30.85 -6.82 -16.19
N LEU A 513 -30.13 -7.92 -16.38
CA LEU A 513 -29.91 -8.53 -17.70
C LEU A 513 -31.22 -8.96 -18.37
N GLU A 514 -32.17 -9.50 -17.60
CA GLU A 514 -33.49 -9.84 -18.12
C GLU A 514 -34.27 -8.59 -18.51
N PHE A 515 -34.32 -7.60 -17.62
CA PHE A 515 -34.97 -6.32 -17.89
C PHE A 515 -34.39 -5.62 -19.13
N TRP A 516 -33.07 -5.52 -19.26
CA TRP A 516 -32.42 -4.93 -20.42
C TRP A 516 -32.70 -5.70 -21.71
N ALA A 517 -32.84 -7.03 -21.65
CA ALA A 517 -33.23 -7.81 -22.80
C ALA A 517 -34.66 -7.47 -23.25
N SER A 518 -35.61 -7.39 -22.31
CA SER A 518 -36.99 -6.97 -22.60
C SER A 518 -37.07 -5.55 -23.15
N SER A 519 -36.31 -4.59 -22.59
CA SER A 519 -36.28 -3.22 -23.11
C SER A 519 -35.81 -3.16 -24.56
N VAL A 520 -34.78 -3.93 -24.92
CA VAL A 520 -34.29 -3.99 -26.31
C VAL A 520 -35.30 -4.65 -27.26
N GLU A 521 -36.07 -5.63 -26.79
CA GLU A 521 -37.18 -6.22 -27.57
C GLU A 521 -38.30 -5.21 -27.85
N GLU A 522 -38.51 -4.26 -26.94
CA GLU A 522 -39.43 -3.12 -27.08
C GLU A 522 -38.80 -1.93 -27.82
N GLU A 523 -37.61 -2.11 -28.42
CA GLU A 523 -36.84 -1.06 -29.11
C GLU A 523 -36.50 0.16 -28.21
N ASN A 524 -36.47 -0.05 -26.88
CA ASN A 524 -35.99 0.94 -25.90
C ASN A 524 -34.53 0.67 -25.51
N PHE A 525 -33.67 1.66 -25.78
CA PHE A 525 -32.23 1.60 -25.53
C PHE A 525 -31.74 2.50 -24.38
N ASP A 526 -32.64 3.08 -23.57
CA ASP A 526 -32.29 3.98 -22.45
C ASP A 526 -31.34 3.34 -21.44
N CYS A 527 -31.38 2.01 -21.34
CA CYS A 527 -30.47 1.25 -20.51
C CYS A 527 -29.01 1.34 -20.98
N PHE A 528 -28.75 1.71 -22.23
CA PHE A 528 -27.46 1.76 -22.90
C PHE A 528 -27.22 3.20 -23.42
N PRO A 529 -26.70 4.11 -22.56
CA PRO A 529 -26.64 5.54 -22.88
C PRO A 529 -25.76 5.84 -24.08
N THR A 530 -24.59 5.20 -24.23
CA THR A 530 -23.71 5.41 -25.39
C THR A 530 -24.42 5.03 -26.69
N LEU A 531 -25.17 3.92 -26.67
CA LEU A 531 -25.98 3.50 -27.82
C LEU A 531 -27.15 4.47 -28.08
N SER A 532 -27.89 4.87 -27.05
CA SER A 532 -29.05 5.77 -27.16
C SER A 532 -28.67 7.16 -27.68
N ASP A 533 -27.58 7.72 -27.14
CA ASP A 533 -27.05 9.02 -27.57
C ASP A 533 -26.58 8.95 -29.03
N PHE A 534 -25.91 7.87 -29.41
CA PHE A 534 -25.45 7.70 -30.80
C PHE A 534 -26.61 7.51 -31.77
N LEU A 535 -27.67 6.79 -31.39
CA LEU A 535 -28.89 6.67 -32.20
C LEU A 535 -29.54 8.02 -32.47
N THR A 536 -29.57 8.87 -31.45
CA THR A 536 -30.06 10.25 -31.55
C THR A 536 -29.17 11.08 -32.47
N GLU A 537 -27.84 10.93 -32.37
CA GLU A 537 -26.87 11.62 -33.23
C GLU A 537 -27.03 11.29 -34.72
N ILE A 538 -27.24 10.01 -35.05
CA ILE A 538 -27.38 9.57 -36.45
C ILE A 538 -28.81 9.64 -36.98
N ASN A 539 -29.78 9.96 -36.12
CA ASN A 539 -31.22 9.99 -36.43
C ASN A 539 -31.68 8.73 -37.20
N SER A 540 -31.35 7.56 -36.67
CA SER A 540 -31.60 6.26 -37.31
C SER A 540 -32.18 5.24 -36.34
N THR A 541 -32.72 4.15 -36.88
CA THR A 541 -33.25 3.02 -36.09
C THR A 541 -32.24 1.90 -36.01
N VAL A 542 -32.32 1.07 -34.98
CA VAL A 542 -31.48 -0.13 -34.87
C VAL A 542 -32.05 -1.25 -35.74
N ASP A 543 -31.23 -1.84 -36.60
CA ASP A 543 -31.64 -2.99 -37.41
C ASP A 543 -32.04 -4.18 -36.52
N LYS A 544 -33.05 -4.94 -36.94
CA LYS A 544 -33.58 -6.10 -36.18
C LYS A 544 -32.51 -7.14 -35.87
N ASP A 545 -31.50 -7.29 -36.72
CA ASP A 545 -30.40 -8.23 -36.48
C ASP A 545 -29.48 -7.76 -35.34
N ILE A 546 -29.26 -6.44 -35.18
CA ILE A 546 -28.51 -5.87 -34.05
C ILE A 546 -29.31 -6.09 -32.75
N CYS A 547 -30.62 -5.79 -32.76
CA CYS A 547 -31.49 -6.04 -31.60
C CYS A 547 -31.43 -7.52 -31.18
N SER A 548 -31.57 -8.42 -32.15
CA SER A 548 -31.47 -9.87 -31.91
C SER A 548 -30.11 -10.27 -31.31
N ALA A 549 -29.01 -9.73 -31.84
CA ALA A 549 -27.67 -9.99 -31.30
C ALA A 549 -27.49 -9.48 -29.87
N ILE A 550 -28.03 -8.30 -29.54
CA ILE A 550 -28.00 -7.73 -28.20
C ILE A 550 -28.80 -8.60 -27.22
N VAL A 551 -30.05 -8.95 -27.57
CA VAL A 551 -30.92 -9.80 -26.74
C VAL A 551 -30.30 -11.18 -26.52
N GLN A 552 -29.75 -11.79 -27.57
CA GLN A 552 -29.05 -13.07 -27.49
C GLN A 552 -27.85 -12.99 -26.53
N HIS A 553 -27.08 -11.89 -26.59
CA HIS A 553 -25.96 -11.69 -25.68
C HIS A 553 -26.42 -11.54 -24.23
N LEU A 554 -27.41 -10.70 -23.95
CA LEU A 554 -27.91 -10.46 -22.59
C LEU A 554 -28.49 -11.73 -21.94
N ARG A 555 -29.32 -12.48 -22.68
CA ARG A 555 -29.85 -13.78 -22.21
C ARG A 555 -28.76 -14.83 -22.06
N GLY A 556 -27.78 -14.85 -22.96
CA GLY A 556 -26.61 -15.72 -22.88
C GLY A 556 -25.75 -15.45 -21.63
N LEU A 557 -25.49 -14.17 -21.33
CA LEU A 557 -24.81 -13.74 -20.11
C LEU A 557 -25.58 -14.20 -18.87
N ARG A 558 -26.90 -13.98 -18.83
CA ARG A 558 -27.76 -14.40 -17.72
C ARG A 558 -27.71 -15.91 -17.48
N SER A 559 -27.85 -16.70 -18.54
CA SER A 559 -27.78 -18.17 -18.47
C SER A 559 -26.41 -18.65 -17.95
N THR A 560 -25.32 -18.06 -18.45
CA THR A 560 -23.97 -18.43 -18.01
C THR A 560 -23.72 -18.01 -16.57
N LEU A 561 -24.16 -16.82 -16.16
CA LEU A 561 -24.05 -16.37 -14.78
C LEU A 561 -24.82 -17.29 -13.82
N LEU A 562 -26.02 -17.74 -14.17
CA LEU A 562 -26.77 -18.72 -13.36
C LEU A 562 -26.04 -20.05 -13.20
N LYS A 563 -25.26 -20.47 -14.20
CA LYS A 563 -24.44 -21.69 -14.12
C LYS A 563 -23.27 -21.54 -13.13
N TYR A 564 -22.63 -20.36 -13.08
CA TYR A 564 -21.50 -20.09 -12.17
C TYR A 564 -21.94 -19.64 -10.77
N PHE A 565 -23.15 -19.08 -10.66
CA PHE A 565 -23.78 -18.59 -9.44
C PHE A 565 -25.19 -19.18 -9.32
N PRO A 566 -25.30 -20.49 -9.02
CA PRO A 566 -26.61 -21.12 -8.86
C PRO A 566 -27.37 -20.49 -7.70
N VAL A 567 -28.70 -20.39 -7.85
CA VAL A 567 -29.59 -19.97 -6.76
C VAL A 567 -29.56 -21.08 -5.72
N THR A 568 -28.80 -20.89 -4.64
CA THR A 568 -28.71 -21.86 -3.55
C THR A 568 -29.89 -21.70 -2.60
N ASN A 569 -30.47 -22.82 -2.15
CA ASN A 569 -31.25 -22.86 -0.91
C ASN A 569 -30.26 -22.56 0.23
N ASP A 570 -30.20 -21.30 0.63
CA ASP A 570 -29.15 -20.81 1.49
C ASP A 570 -29.38 -21.30 2.93
N ASN A 571 -28.78 -22.45 3.26
CA ASN A 571 -28.77 -23.06 4.59
C ASN A 571 -28.17 -22.12 5.67
N ASN A 572 -27.60 -20.99 5.27
CA ASN A 572 -27.01 -19.97 6.11
C ASN A 572 -27.75 -18.62 6.03
N THR A 573 -28.97 -18.57 5.50
CA THR A 573 -29.82 -17.36 5.49
C THR A 573 -29.95 -16.71 6.87
N TRP A 574 -29.95 -17.50 7.94
CA TRP A 574 -29.97 -17.03 9.33
C TRP A 574 -28.73 -16.20 9.70
N VAL A 575 -27.58 -16.42 9.05
CA VAL A 575 -26.38 -15.58 9.22
C VAL A 575 -26.63 -14.21 8.61
N ARG A 576 -27.29 -14.15 7.45
CA ARG A 576 -27.60 -12.89 6.77
C ARG A 576 -28.61 -12.04 7.53
N ASN A 577 -29.66 -12.66 8.04
CA ASN A 577 -30.63 -11.98 8.90
C ASN A 577 -31.25 -12.96 9.91
N PRO A 578 -30.74 -13.00 11.15
CA PRO A 578 -31.22 -13.95 12.15
C PRO A 578 -32.68 -13.68 12.55
N PHE A 579 -33.15 -12.43 12.48
CA PHE A 579 -34.50 -12.02 12.90
C PHE A 579 -35.62 -12.40 11.91
N THR A 580 -35.27 -12.96 10.75
CA THR A 580 -36.25 -13.44 9.77
C THR A 580 -36.50 -14.94 9.87
N VAL A 581 -35.78 -15.64 10.76
CA VAL A 581 -35.85 -17.10 10.91
C VAL A 581 -37.09 -17.47 11.73
N THR A 582 -38.03 -18.16 11.09
CA THR A 582 -39.26 -18.67 11.75
C THR A 582 -39.24 -20.18 11.96
N VAL A 583 -38.39 -20.91 11.23
CA VAL A 583 -38.26 -22.36 11.26
C VAL A 583 -36.80 -22.73 11.47
N LYS A 584 -36.54 -23.78 12.24
CA LYS A 584 -35.19 -24.28 12.51
C LYS A 584 -34.43 -24.56 11.20
N PRO A 585 -33.30 -23.87 10.93
CA PRO A 585 -32.45 -24.20 9.81
C PRO A 585 -31.93 -25.63 9.90
N ALA A 586 -31.88 -26.34 8.76
CA ALA A 586 -31.37 -27.71 8.69
C ALA A 586 -29.89 -27.81 9.11
N SER A 587 -29.12 -26.73 8.93
CA SER A 587 -27.70 -26.63 9.27
C SER A 587 -27.42 -26.49 10.78
N LEU A 588 -28.45 -26.23 11.59
CA LEU A 588 -28.33 -26.01 13.04
C LEU A 588 -28.80 -27.22 13.85
N VAL A 589 -28.02 -27.60 14.86
CA VAL A 589 -28.45 -28.53 15.91
C VAL A 589 -29.40 -27.82 16.89
N ALA A 590 -30.14 -28.58 17.70
CA ALA A 590 -31.14 -28.03 18.62
C ALA A 590 -30.58 -26.94 19.55
N ARG A 591 -29.43 -27.20 20.18
CA ARG A 591 -28.74 -26.24 21.06
C ARG A 591 -28.40 -24.91 20.37
N ASP A 592 -27.91 -24.97 19.13
CA ASP A 592 -27.56 -23.77 18.37
C ASP A 592 -28.82 -22.99 18.00
N TYR A 593 -29.92 -23.69 17.72
CA TYR A 593 -31.20 -23.08 17.42
C TYR A 593 -31.87 -22.44 18.65
N GLU A 594 -31.81 -23.07 19.81
CA GLU A 594 -32.23 -22.46 21.09
C GLU A 594 -31.45 -21.16 21.34
N SER A 595 -30.13 -21.18 21.19
CA SER A 595 -29.31 -19.98 21.29
C SER A 595 -29.66 -18.90 20.25
N LEU A 596 -30.08 -19.28 19.05
CA LEU A 596 -30.57 -18.35 18.04
C LEU A 596 -31.93 -17.74 18.44
N ILE A 597 -32.83 -18.52 19.04
CA ILE A 597 -34.12 -18.03 19.55
C ILE A 597 -33.89 -16.99 20.65
N ASP A 598 -33.01 -17.28 21.61
CA ASP A 598 -32.67 -16.35 22.68
C ASP A 598 -32.11 -15.03 22.13
N LEU A 599 -31.16 -15.13 21.18
CA LEU A 599 -30.55 -13.98 20.50
C LEU A 599 -31.60 -13.14 19.75
N THR A 600 -32.49 -13.79 19.00
CA THR A 600 -33.51 -13.08 18.20
C THR A 600 -34.63 -12.47 19.05
N SER A 601 -34.79 -12.94 20.29
CA SER A 601 -35.73 -12.39 21.27
C SER A 601 -35.16 -11.20 22.03
N ASP A 602 -33.85 -10.94 21.94
CA ASP A 602 -33.19 -9.80 22.56
C ASP A 602 -33.38 -8.52 21.74
N SER A 603 -34.09 -7.54 22.32
CA SER A 603 -34.37 -6.26 21.69
C SER A 603 -33.12 -5.38 21.48
N GLN A 604 -32.13 -5.46 22.36
CA GLN A 604 -30.89 -4.69 22.25
C GLN A 604 -30.04 -5.25 21.10
N VAL A 605 -29.95 -6.58 20.98
CA VAL A 605 -29.25 -7.23 19.87
C VAL A 605 -29.92 -6.86 18.54
N LYS A 606 -31.25 -6.80 18.49
CA LYS A 606 -32.00 -6.36 17.31
C LYS A 606 -31.71 -4.91 16.92
N GLN A 607 -31.59 -4.02 17.89
CA GLN A 607 -31.20 -2.63 17.61
C GLN A 607 -29.76 -2.58 17.05
N ASN A 608 -28.82 -3.26 17.71
CA ASN A 608 -27.41 -3.29 17.30
C ASN A 608 -27.23 -3.84 15.87
N PHE A 609 -28.06 -4.80 15.45
CA PHE A 609 -28.02 -5.35 14.08
C PHE A 609 -28.24 -4.28 12.99
N SER A 610 -29.03 -3.24 13.28
CA SER A 610 -29.27 -2.15 12.33
C SER A 610 -28.12 -1.15 12.23
N GLU A 611 -27.25 -1.10 13.25
CA GLU A 611 -26.16 -0.13 13.38
C GLU A 611 -24.81 -0.70 12.92
N LEU A 612 -24.60 -2.01 13.07
CA LEU A 612 -23.32 -2.67 12.82
C LEU A 612 -23.25 -3.32 11.43
N SER A 613 -22.02 -3.47 10.91
CA SER A 613 -21.78 -4.33 9.75
C SER A 613 -22.07 -5.79 10.10
N LEU A 614 -22.37 -6.64 9.11
CA LEU A 614 -22.65 -8.06 9.36
C LEU A 614 -21.49 -8.77 10.08
N ASN A 615 -20.25 -8.45 9.68
CA ASN A 615 -19.04 -9.00 10.30
C ASN A 615 -18.91 -8.57 11.77
N ASP A 616 -19.13 -7.30 12.06
CA ASP A 616 -18.98 -6.74 13.41
C ASP A 616 -20.14 -7.15 14.32
N PHE A 617 -21.37 -7.24 13.78
CA PHE A 617 -22.54 -7.73 14.50
C PHE A 617 -22.28 -9.13 15.06
N TRP A 618 -22.01 -10.11 14.18
CA TRP A 618 -21.74 -11.48 14.62
C TRP A 618 -20.47 -11.56 15.46
N SER A 619 -19.49 -10.70 15.17
CA SER A 619 -18.28 -10.70 15.96
C SER A 619 -18.53 -10.18 17.38
N SER A 620 -19.32 -9.14 17.58
CA SER A 620 -19.60 -8.61 18.91
C SER A 620 -20.29 -9.61 19.84
N LEU A 621 -21.06 -10.56 19.29
CA LEU A 621 -21.91 -11.49 20.03
C LEU A 621 -21.22 -12.75 20.55
N ILE A 622 -19.94 -13.00 20.26
CA ILE A 622 -19.28 -14.25 20.72
C ILE A 622 -19.23 -14.37 22.25
N GLN A 623 -19.19 -13.26 22.99
CA GLN A 623 -19.17 -13.33 24.45
C GLN A 623 -20.52 -13.72 25.05
N GLU A 624 -21.62 -13.21 24.48
CA GLU A 624 -22.98 -13.39 24.98
C GLU A 624 -23.64 -14.66 24.40
N TYR A 625 -23.44 -14.93 23.11
CA TYR A 625 -24.03 -16.06 22.37
C TYR A 625 -22.95 -16.90 21.65
N PRO A 626 -22.01 -17.53 22.40
CA PRO A 626 -20.78 -18.11 21.84
C PRO A 626 -21.00 -19.20 20.79
N SER A 627 -22.00 -20.06 20.96
CA SER A 627 -22.23 -21.20 20.05
C SER A 627 -22.67 -20.72 18.66
N ILE A 628 -23.74 -19.93 18.60
CA ILE A 628 -24.34 -19.47 17.35
C ILE A 628 -23.47 -18.40 16.68
N ALA A 629 -22.86 -17.49 17.45
CA ALA A 629 -22.01 -16.44 16.90
C ALA A 629 -20.71 -17.01 16.29
N ARG A 630 -20.08 -18.02 16.92
CA ARG A 630 -18.90 -18.68 16.31
C ARG A 630 -19.23 -19.36 14.99
N ARG A 631 -20.40 -20.01 14.89
CA ARG A 631 -20.87 -20.59 13.62
C ARG A 631 -21.09 -19.52 12.56
N ALA A 632 -21.72 -18.41 12.91
CA ALA A 632 -21.92 -17.31 11.97
C ALA A 632 -20.60 -16.71 11.50
N VAL A 633 -19.65 -16.47 12.41
CA VAL A 633 -18.30 -15.99 12.08
C VAL A 633 -17.58 -16.99 11.17
N ARG A 634 -17.66 -18.30 11.42
CA ARG A 634 -17.07 -19.32 10.52
C ARG A 634 -17.65 -19.26 9.10
N VAL A 635 -18.92 -18.90 8.93
CA VAL A 635 -19.53 -18.68 7.60
C VAL A 635 -19.03 -17.38 6.93
N LEU A 636 -18.63 -16.38 7.72
CA LEU A 636 -18.18 -15.07 7.25
C LEU A 636 -16.66 -14.92 7.07
N LEU A 637 -15.88 -15.86 7.63
CA LEU A 637 -14.41 -15.89 7.53
C LEU A 637 -13.88 -16.15 6.12
N PRO A 638 -14.48 -17.02 5.27
CA PRO A 638 -13.99 -17.24 3.92
C PRO A 638 -13.91 -15.96 3.09
N PHE A 639 -12.84 -15.83 2.30
CA PHE A 639 -12.67 -14.72 1.37
C PHE A 639 -13.60 -14.88 0.17
N ALA A 640 -14.44 -13.86 -0.07
CA ALA A 640 -15.33 -13.85 -1.22
C ALA A 640 -14.59 -13.56 -2.55
N THR A 641 -13.50 -12.79 -2.49
CA THR A 641 -12.78 -12.29 -3.67
C THR A 641 -11.27 -12.29 -3.45
N MET A 642 -10.51 -12.19 -4.54
CA MET A 642 -9.04 -12.10 -4.50
C MET A 642 -8.51 -10.66 -4.41
N HIS A 643 -9.36 -9.70 -4.07
CA HIS A 643 -9.03 -8.27 -4.12
C HIS A 643 -7.77 -7.89 -3.33
N LEU A 644 -7.50 -8.54 -2.20
CA LEU A 644 -6.29 -8.29 -1.41
C LEU A 644 -5.01 -8.70 -2.14
N CYS A 645 -4.97 -9.87 -2.78
CA CYS A 645 -3.85 -10.29 -3.62
C CYS A 645 -3.66 -9.35 -4.82
N GLU A 646 -4.73 -9.00 -5.53
CA GLU A 646 -4.66 -8.06 -6.67
C GLU A 646 -4.10 -6.69 -6.25
N THR A 647 -4.58 -6.17 -5.12
CA THR A 647 -4.10 -4.91 -4.52
C THR A 647 -2.67 -5.04 -4.02
N GLY A 648 -2.34 -6.17 -3.39
CA GLY A 648 -1.02 -6.51 -2.89
C GLY A 648 0.02 -6.53 -4.01
N PHE A 649 -0.25 -7.21 -5.12
CA PHE A 649 0.66 -7.21 -6.27
C PHE A 649 0.77 -5.84 -6.94
N SER A 650 -0.30 -5.04 -6.95
CA SER A 650 -0.25 -3.66 -7.44
C SER A 650 0.72 -2.80 -6.60
N TYR A 651 0.66 -2.91 -5.27
CA TYR A 651 1.62 -2.25 -4.38
C TYR A 651 3.03 -2.84 -4.47
N TYR A 652 3.15 -4.15 -4.67
CA TYR A 652 4.44 -4.81 -4.86
C TYR A 652 5.14 -4.26 -6.11
N ALA A 653 4.41 -4.16 -7.23
CA ALA A 653 4.94 -3.61 -8.48
C ALA A 653 5.33 -2.13 -8.35
N ALA A 654 4.59 -1.34 -7.58
CA ALA A 654 4.92 0.06 -7.28
C ALA A 654 6.17 0.19 -6.38
N THR A 655 6.36 -0.74 -5.44
CA THR A 655 7.47 -0.71 -4.48
C THR A 655 8.77 -1.25 -5.10
N LYS A 656 8.68 -2.38 -5.81
CA LYS A 656 9.81 -3.06 -6.47
C LYS A 656 9.83 -2.73 -7.96
N THR A 657 10.22 -1.49 -8.26
CA THR A 657 10.33 -1.01 -9.65
C THR A 657 11.57 -1.53 -10.36
N LYS A 658 11.68 -1.28 -11.68
CA LYS A 658 12.88 -1.56 -12.48
C LYS A 658 14.16 -0.93 -11.90
N TYR A 659 14.05 0.16 -11.15
CA TYR A 659 15.17 0.85 -10.49
C TYR A 659 15.47 0.31 -9.09
N ARG A 660 14.54 -0.45 -8.49
CA ARG A 660 14.62 -1.04 -7.15
C ARG A 660 14.53 -2.57 -7.16
N LYS A 661 14.92 -3.21 -8.27
CA LYS A 661 14.81 -4.67 -8.46
C LYS A 661 15.54 -5.53 -7.42
N ARG A 662 16.54 -4.99 -6.71
CA ARG A 662 17.25 -5.67 -5.61
C ARG A 662 16.65 -5.44 -4.22
N LEU A 663 15.57 -4.64 -4.12
CA LEU A 663 14.90 -4.39 -2.86
C LEU A 663 14.20 -5.67 -2.37
N ASP A 664 14.47 -6.02 -1.12
CA ASP A 664 13.59 -6.88 -0.34
C ASP A 664 12.31 -6.10 0.00
N ALA A 665 11.24 -6.40 -0.73
CA ALA A 665 9.98 -5.69 -0.63
C ALA A 665 9.11 -6.17 0.54
N ALA A 666 9.35 -7.36 1.09
CA ALA A 666 8.45 -7.97 2.09
C ALA A 666 8.22 -7.06 3.33
N PRO A 667 9.26 -6.41 3.92
CA PRO A 667 9.04 -5.46 5.01
C PRO A 667 8.20 -4.24 4.63
N HIS A 668 8.34 -3.74 3.39
CA HIS A 668 7.51 -2.63 2.88
C HIS A 668 6.07 -3.08 2.71
N MET A 669 5.87 -4.25 2.11
CA MET A 669 4.55 -4.82 1.87
C MET A 669 3.80 -5.02 3.19
N ARG A 670 4.45 -5.57 4.21
CA ARG A 670 3.81 -5.79 5.52
C ARG A 670 3.37 -4.48 6.18
N ILE A 671 4.21 -3.45 6.18
CA ILE A 671 3.83 -2.14 6.74
C ILE A 671 2.67 -1.51 5.94
N ARG A 672 2.72 -1.62 4.61
CA ARG A 672 1.75 -0.95 3.74
C ARG A 672 0.39 -1.64 3.68
N LEU A 673 0.36 -2.97 3.80
CA LEU A 673 -0.85 -3.78 3.67
C LEU A 673 -1.53 -4.11 5.00
N SER A 674 -0.80 -3.99 6.12
CA SER A 674 -1.34 -4.31 7.44
C SER A 674 -2.22 -3.18 7.99
N ASN A 675 -3.29 -3.57 8.69
CA ASN A 675 -4.05 -2.62 9.52
C ASN A 675 -3.45 -2.51 10.94
N ILE A 676 -2.43 -3.31 11.28
CA ILE A 676 -1.73 -3.25 12.55
C ILE A 676 -0.74 -2.09 12.54
N THR A 677 -0.91 -1.17 13.49
CA THR A 677 0.06 -0.09 13.69
C THR A 677 1.22 -0.60 14.55
N PRO A 678 2.48 -0.47 14.10
CA PRO A 678 3.63 -0.92 14.87
C PRO A 678 3.80 -0.10 16.14
N ASN A 679 4.18 -0.75 17.24
CA ASN A 679 4.48 -0.08 18.49
C ASN A 679 5.93 0.43 18.52
N ILE A 680 6.20 1.45 17.70
CA ILE A 680 6.82 2.71 18.14
C ILE A 680 7.80 2.59 19.32
N LYS A 681 7.23 2.99 20.44
CA LYS A 681 7.85 3.09 21.76
C LYS A 681 8.38 1.74 22.23
N ARG A 682 7.61 0.66 22.11
CA ARG A 682 8.04 -0.70 22.47
C ARG A 682 9.30 -1.13 21.71
N ILE A 683 9.39 -0.81 20.41
CA ILE A 683 10.57 -1.11 19.59
C ILE A 683 11.79 -0.32 20.08
N CYS A 684 11.61 0.98 20.37
CA CYS A 684 12.66 1.84 20.92
C CYS A 684 13.15 1.35 22.29
N ASP A 685 12.23 0.90 23.16
CA ASP A 685 12.53 0.44 24.52
C ASP A 685 13.28 -0.90 24.53
N LYS A 686 12.98 -1.81 23.58
CA LYS A 686 13.68 -3.09 23.41
C LYS A 686 15.16 -2.91 23.00
N LYS A 687 15.58 -1.74 22.51
CA LYS A 687 16.96 -1.50 22.04
C LYS A 687 17.88 -0.98 23.15
N THR A 688 18.82 -1.83 23.57
CA THR A 688 19.86 -1.54 24.59
C THR A 688 20.95 -0.55 24.16
N GLN A 689 21.07 -0.22 22.86
CA GLN A 689 21.96 0.82 22.35
C GLN A 689 21.22 1.83 21.48
N LYS A 690 20.91 2.97 22.09
CA LYS A 690 20.41 4.19 21.42
C LYS A 690 21.60 4.88 20.76
N HIS A 691 21.98 4.40 19.57
CA HIS A 691 23.18 4.86 18.87
C HIS A 691 23.05 6.33 18.43
N CYS A 692 23.83 7.22 19.05
CA CYS A 692 24.39 8.35 18.32
C CYS A 692 25.53 7.82 17.48
N SER A 693 25.40 7.88 16.15
CA SER A 693 26.58 7.85 15.30
C SER A 693 27.39 9.12 15.58
N HIS A 694 28.68 8.93 15.86
CA HIS A 694 29.68 9.99 15.92
C HIS A 694 29.77 10.79 14.62
#